data_AF-R2Q8B9-F1
#
_entry.id   AF-R2Q8B9-F1
#
_cell.length_a   1.000
_cell.length_b   1.000
_cell.length_c   1.000
_cell.angle_alpha   90.00
_cell.angle_beta   90.00
_cell.angle_gamma   90.00
#
_symmetry.space_group_name_H-M   'P 1'
#
loop_
_entity.id
_entity.type
_entity.pdbx_description
1 polymer ?
#
loop_
_entity_poly.entity_id
_entity_poly.type
_entity_poly.pdbx_seq_one_letter_code
_entity_poly.pdbx_strand_id
1 'polypeptide(L)'
;MNKKTNNKYLKSGIILCSIALFSGVGFIDERYNVSAEESLVSSDSRTTDGSSTSQSEQTSQSTAASETSDSTSDSTIETSERNITEENNKELGNASKTEDGEYIFNPNDRSDLAITLRAAAEPRSLISATEANRPSKDFVDISSHNGSLSVADFTEMKKYGIRGVVIKLTEYTTYLNPEAKTQIENAKRAGLVVSAYHYSWFTTKAGAEQEAVYFAQKADQLGLPKNTLMVNDAEQTEMTAGNVTENSIAFQKKLNSLGFSRVAHYSMFDWFNRKILDEDKLGPGNSWVASYPYNPLATNLLHTGNAAWQWSSELTFPGVSGRFDINVSYNNLFLQATGDNGINLANYHTSAPIQVYTTDNIWYYNDINEFSVNTQAERLPKDTILDIISIEYSNSGYPRLVTNKGYVSANKMYSKPTISNISSYVTKPGKYAALGNIWYYNDKDSFTQETQAGQIAKNTVFEVTGIVFSKTGYPRLVTDKGYVSANKTYVNQLVENYSDYYMTPGKVVTTTNTWHYNNKDSFTQQTQVEPISKNTVLTVKDIAYSETGYPRLVTDKGYVSANKGFTTPIVNNHSDYFLKTGKFLTSQNIWYYNDKDLFATETQAEPLAKGTMIEVKDIVYSKTGYPRLVTDKGYVSANKAYLSEAISNLNSYITEPIKVVTRESTWYYNSKDEFSTKTQAEKLPKYTLLDVKDIVYSKTGYPRLVTDKGYVSANKNYTTPAISNIDSYITKPGKMKAKANIWHYNNKDNFMVETQVQQIAKGTTFTVKEIVYSETGYPRLVTDKGYVSANKVYVEIVK
;
A
#
# COMPACT_ATOMS: atom_id res chain seq x y z
N MET A 1 -49.67 24.76 27.41
CA MET A 1 -50.58 25.05 26.27
C MET A 1 -50.07 24.26 25.08
N ASN A 2 -50.83 23.29 24.57
CA ASN A 2 -51.68 23.38 23.35
C ASN A 2 -50.88 23.72 22.07
N LYS A 3 -50.97 22.96 20.98
CA LYS A 3 -52.18 22.27 20.44
C LYS A 3 -52.02 20.77 20.12
N LYS A 4 -53.17 20.08 20.04
CA LYS A 4 -53.44 18.79 19.37
C LYS A 4 -54.15 19.09 18.02
N THR A 5 -54.30 18.22 17.00
CA THR A 5 -53.95 16.79 16.76
C THR A 5 -53.59 16.67 15.23
N ASN A 6 -53.75 15.61 14.40
CA ASN A 6 -54.42 14.30 14.46
C ASN A 6 -53.78 13.27 13.47
N ASN A 7 -54.19 12.00 13.56
CA ASN A 7 -53.75 10.90 12.69
C ASN A 7 -54.67 10.64 11.48
N LYS A 8 -54.15 9.95 10.46
CA LYS A 8 -54.81 8.76 9.87
C LYS A 8 -53.85 7.84 9.08
N TYR A 9 -54.16 6.54 9.07
CA TYR A 9 -53.44 5.46 8.39
C TYR A 9 -54.14 5.08 7.07
N LEU A 10 -53.39 4.49 6.11
CA LEU A 10 -53.78 3.42 5.18
C LEU A 10 -52.46 2.82 4.63
N LYS A 11 -52.10 1.55 4.88
CA LYS A 11 -52.50 0.25 4.27
C LYS A 11 -51.56 -0.23 3.15
N SER A 12 -51.34 -1.55 3.14
CA SER A 12 -50.36 -2.25 2.31
C SER A 12 -50.78 -2.39 0.84
N GLY A 13 -49.79 -2.42 -0.06
CA GLY A 13 -49.94 -2.91 -1.43
C GLY A 13 -49.09 -4.18 -1.63
N ILE A 14 -49.75 -5.34 -1.77
CA ILE A 14 -49.12 -6.57 -2.27
C ILE A 14 -49.52 -6.69 -3.74
N ILE A 15 -48.55 -6.90 -4.62
CA ILE A 15 -48.78 -7.28 -6.02
C ILE A 15 -48.27 -8.70 -6.21
N LEU A 16 -49.10 -9.56 -6.78
CA LEU A 16 -48.86 -10.99 -6.93
C LEU A 16 -49.42 -11.40 -8.30
N CYS A 17 -48.56 -11.87 -9.20
CA CYS A 17 -49.00 -12.44 -10.47
C CYS A 17 -48.10 -13.61 -10.91
N SER A 18 -48.61 -14.80 -10.62
CA SER A 18 -48.65 -16.01 -11.47
C SER A 18 -48.43 -15.80 -12.98
N ILE A 19 -48.00 -16.79 -13.78
CA ILE A 19 -47.53 -18.17 -13.57
C ILE A 19 -46.75 -18.56 -14.83
N ALA A 20 -45.73 -19.42 -14.73
CA ALA A 20 -45.29 -20.26 -15.85
C ALA A 20 -44.72 -21.58 -15.30
N LEU A 21 -45.28 -22.71 -15.73
CA LEU A 21 -44.81 -24.06 -15.41
C LEU A 21 -44.14 -24.67 -16.64
N PHE A 22 -42.98 -25.28 -16.45
CA PHE A 22 -42.51 -26.41 -17.27
C PHE A 22 -41.78 -27.41 -16.37
N SER A 23 -41.81 -28.68 -16.74
CA SER A 23 -41.59 -29.81 -15.82
C SER A 23 -40.67 -30.90 -16.38
N GLY A 24 -39.91 -31.53 -15.48
CA GLY A 24 -38.96 -32.60 -15.79
C GLY A 24 -37.57 -32.10 -16.21
N VAL A 25 -36.49 -32.90 -16.10
CA VAL A 25 -36.41 -34.31 -15.67
C VAL A 25 -35.10 -34.54 -14.89
N GLY A 26 -35.17 -35.39 -13.84
CA GLY A 26 -34.09 -36.33 -13.50
C GLY A 26 -32.90 -35.83 -12.69
N PHE A 27 -32.99 -35.91 -11.35
CA PHE A 27 -31.80 -36.17 -10.53
C PHE A 27 -31.56 -37.69 -10.47
N ILE A 28 -30.31 -38.12 -10.71
CA ILE A 28 -29.83 -39.47 -10.39
C ILE A 28 -29.09 -39.40 -9.05
N ASP A 29 -29.52 -40.21 -8.07
CA ASP A 29 -28.88 -40.36 -6.75
C ASP A 29 -27.89 -41.54 -6.79
N GLU A 30 -26.62 -41.28 -7.10
CA GLU A 30 -25.54 -42.27 -6.90
C GLU A 30 -24.80 -42.01 -5.58
N ARG A 31 -25.01 -42.93 -4.63
CA ARG A 31 -24.31 -42.93 -3.34
C ARG A 31 -22.95 -43.61 -3.49
N TYR A 32 -21.87 -42.84 -3.45
CA TYR A 32 -20.53 -43.39 -3.23
C TYR A 32 -20.06 -43.20 -1.79
N ASN A 33 -20.10 -44.31 -1.03
CA ASN A 33 -19.24 -44.47 0.14
C ASN A 33 -17.80 -44.58 -0.36
N VAL A 34 -16.90 -43.72 0.13
CA VAL A 34 -15.46 -43.89 -0.06
C VAL A 34 -14.78 -43.82 1.31
N SER A 35 -14.47 -45.00 1.86
CA SER A 35 -13.40 -45.16 2.84
C SER A 35 -12.06 -45.07 2.11
N ALA A 36 -11.15 -44.22 2.57
CA ALA A 36 -9.79 -44.14 2.07
C ALA A 36 -8.81 -44.49 3.19
N GLU A 37 -8.15 -45.64 3.05
CA GLU A 37 -6.92 -45.97 3.79
C GLU A 37 -5.70 -45.42 3.04
N GLU A 38 -4.51 -45.56 3.63
CA GLU A 38 -3.28 -44.90 3.16
C GLU A 38 -2.48 -45.74 2.14
N SER A 39 -1.64 -45.02 1.38
CA SER A 39 -0.22 -45.33 1.12
C SER A 39 0.24 -45.76 -0.30
N LEU A 40 1.50 -45.37 -0.57
CA LEU A 40 2.49 -45.89 -1.53
C LEU A 40 2.38 -45.63 -3.06
N VAL A 41 3.07 -44.57 -3.49
CA VAL A 41 4.28 -44.59 -4.37
C VAL A 41 4.24 -45.44 -5.66
N SER A 42 4.39 -44.78 -6.82
CA SER A 42 5.58 -44.97 -7.71
C SER A 42 5.70 -43.86 -8.79
N SER A 43 6.81 -43.86 -9.51
CA SER A 43 7.24 -42.89 -10.55
C SER A 43 6.89 -43.31 -11.98
N ASP A 44 6.78 -42.35 -12.90
CA ASP A 44 7.72 -42.28 -14.06
C ASP A 44 7.81 -40.83 -14.62
N SER A 45 8.38 -40.66 -15.82
CA SER A 45 9.12 -39.48 -16.29
C SER A 45 9.00 -39.25 -17.81
N ARG A 46 9.76 -38.26 -18.36
CA ARG A 46 9.93 -37.90 -19.80
C ARG A 46 8.73 -37.16 -20.45
N THR A 47 8.87 -36.32 -21.50
CA THR A 47 10.01 -35.66 -22.21
C THR A 47 9.43 -34.41 -22.94
N THR A 48 9.98 -33.21 -22.78
CA THR A 48 10.91 -32.44 -23.67
C THR A 48 10.37 -31.92 -25.01
N ASP A 49 11.02 -30.85 -25.46
CA ASP A 49 10.94 -30.14 -26.76
C ASP A 49 9.66 -29.31 -27.05
N GLY A 50 9.76 -28.19 -27.78
CA GLY A 50 10.96 -27.58 -28.40
C GLY A 50 10.81 -26.10 -28.73
N SER A 51 11.93 -25.43 -29.01
CA SER A 51 12.02 -24.00 -29.35
C SER A 51 12.17 -23.78 -30.85
N SER A 52 11.58 -22.71 -31.39
CA SER A 52 12.03 -22.11 -32.66
C SER A 52 11.73 -20.61 -32.74
N THR A 53 12.81 -19.82 -32.81
CA THR A 53 12.80 -18.39 -33.16
C THR A 53 12.71 -18.23 -34.69
N SER A 54 12.10 -17.14 -35.16
CA SER A 54 12.45 -16.54 -36.46
C SER A 54 12.27 -15.02 -36.42
N GLN A 55 13.25 -14.30 -36.97
CA GLN A 55 13.16 -12.88 -37.34
C GLN A 55 13.02 -12.77 -38.87
N SER A 56 12.46 -11.67 -39.35
CA SER A 56 12.76 -11.14 -40.69
C SER A 56 12.50 -9.65 -40.74
N GLU A 57 13.44 -8.88 -41.29
CA GLU A 57 13.31 -7.45 -41.55
C GLU A 57 12.94 -7.19 -43.03
N GLN A 58 12.91 -5.88 -43.39
CA GLN A 58 12.87 -5.28 -44.72
C GLN A 58 11.50 -5.07 -45.40
N THR A 59 11.30 -4.12 -46.33
CA THR A 59 11.73 -2.70 -46.57
C THR A 59 10.98 -2.25 -47.87
N SER A 60 10.95 -0.95 -48.19
CA SER A 60 10.58 -0.35 -49.51
C SER A 60 9.09 -0.12 -49.89
N GLN A 61 8.66 1.13 -49.67
CA GLN A 61 8.26 2.15 -50.68
C GLN A 61 7.24 1.89 -51.83
N SER A 62 6.28 2.84 -51.90
CA SER A 62 5.72 3.55 -53.08
C SER A 62 4.91 2.86 -54.19
N THR A 63 3.62 3.24 -54.31
CA THR A 63 2.93 3.96 -55.43
C THR A 63 1.47 4.26 -54.96
N ALA A 64 0.87 5.45 -55.08
CA ALA A 64 0.40 6.18 -56.28
C ALA A 64 -0.68 5.41 -57.08
N ALA A 65 -1.86 5.96 -57.45
CA ALA A 65 -2.53 7.25 -57.15
C ALA A 65 -4.09 7.01 -57.08
N SER A 66 -5.08 7.83 -57.45
CA SER A 66 -5.20 9.14 -58.14
C SER A 66 -6.64 9.72 -58.03
N GLU A 67 -6.86 10.95 -58.58
CA GLU A 67 -8.13 11.55 -59.08
C GLU A 67 -9.27 11.92 -58.08
N THR A 68 -10.14 12.93 -58.28
CA THR A 68 -10.21 14.21 -59.09
C THR A 68 -11.21 15.15 -58.34
N SER A 69 -11.49 16.44 -58.62
CA SER A 69 -11.46 17.33 -59.81
C SER A 69 -11.31 18.82 -59.36
N ASP A 70 -10.51 19.68 -59.99
CA ASP A 70 -10.86 20.62 -61.10
C ASP A 70 -11.63 21.90 -60.62
N SER A 71 -11.43 23.15 -61.10
CA SER A 71 -10.73 23.66 -62.30
C SER A 71 -10.12 25.09 -62.18
N THR A 72 -9.10 25.37 -63.02
CA THR A 72 -8.68 26.63 -63.75
C THR A 72 -9.01 28.06 -63.25
N SER A 73 -8.28 29.16 -63.55
CA SER A 73 -7.27 29.50 -64.61
C SER A 73 -6.30 30.60 -64.12
N ASP A 74 -4.97 30.49 -64.29
CA ASP A 74 -4.13 31.00 -65.42
C ASP A 74 -4.00 32.55 -65.51
N SER A 75 -2.80 33.14 -65.40
CA SER A 75 -1.85 33.32 -66.53
C SER A 75 -0.42 33.73 -66.09
N THR A 76 0.56 33.62 -67.00
CA THR A 76 2.02 33.67 -66.75
C THR A 76 2.73 34.94 -67.26
N ILE A 77 3.97 35.19 -66.78
CA ILE A 77 5.17 35.58 -67.59
C ILE A 77 6.44 35.65 -66.69
N GLU A 78 7.63 35.53 -67.30
CA GLU A 78 8.92 35.20 -66.66
C GLU A 78 9.79 36.39 -66.19
N THR A 79 10.93 36.06 -65.56
CA THR A 79 11.95 36.95 -64.99
C THR A 79 13.03 37.40 -65.99
N SER A 80 13.86 38.38 -65.59
CA SER A 80 15.21 38.54 -66.14
C SER A 80 16.17 39.14 -65.09
N GLU A 81 17.42 38.69 -65.10
CA GLU A 81 18.46 39.06 -64.12
C GLU A 81 19.40 40.16 -64.66
N ARG A 82 20.21 40.77 -63.77
CA ARG A 82 21.48 41.39 -64.14
C ARG A 82 22.46 41.49 -62.96
N ASN A 83 23.71 41.08 -63.18
CA ASN A 83 24.80 41.09 -62.19
C ASN A 83 25.59 42.41 -62.19
N ILE A 84 26.38 42.65 -61.13
CA ILE A 84 27.31 43.78 -60.96
C ILE A 84 28.66 43.24 -60.44
N THR A 85 29.77 43.85 -60.87
CA THR A 85 31.16 43.39 -60.65
C THR A 85 31.99 44.30 -59.72
N GLU A 86 33.22 43.87 -59.38
CA GLU A 86 34.04 44.34 -58.24
C GLU A 86 34.62 45.76 -58.30
N GLU A 87 34.49 46.52 -59.40
CA GLU A 87 35.34 47.72 -59.64
C GLU A 87 35.02 48.98 -58.81
N ASN A 88 33.94 49.01 -58.03
CA ASN A 88 33.50 50.22 -57.31
C ASN A 88 34.19 50.47 -55.94
N ASN A 89 35.23 49.71 -55.59
CA ASN A 89 35.93 49.82 -54.30
C ASN A 89 37.18 50.72 -54.36
N LYS A 90 37.02 52.05 -54.14
CA LYS A 90 38.08 52.90 -53.52
C LYS A 90 37.65 54.33 -53.16
N GLU A 91 37.72 54.63 -51.87
CA GLU A 91 38.25 55.83 -51.17
C GLU A 91 37.41 56.25 -49.95
N LEU A 92 38.01 57.06 -49.06
CA LEU A 92 37.65 57.32 -47.65
C LEU A 92 37.96 56.11 -46.72
N GLY A 93 38.81 56.21 -45.69
CA GLY A 93 39.69 57.32 -45.27
C GLY A 93 40.86 56.81 -44.40
N ASN A 94 41.92 57.62 -44.23
CA ASN A 94 43.19 57.16 -43.64
C ASN A 94 43.23 57.21 -42.10
N ALA A 95 43.78 56.15 -41.49
CA ALA A 95 44.32 56.17 -40.12
C ALA A 95 45.86 56.22 -40.16
N SER A 96 46.46 57.12 -39.39
CA SER A 96 47.93 57.27 -39.29
C SER A 96 48.51 56.38 -38.19
N LYS A 97 49.73 55.86 -38.42
CA LYS A 97 50.47 55.02 -37.46
C LYS A 97 51.58 55.80 -36.76
N THR A 98 51.86 55.43 -35.50
CA THR A 98 53.13 55.68 -34.82
C THR A 98 54.03 54.44 -34.89
N GLU A 99 55.32 54.57 -34.54
CA GLU A 99 56.34 53.54 -34.79
C GLU A 99 56.15 52.25 -33.98
N ASP A 100 55.41 52.29 -32.87
CA ASP A 100 55.16 51.14 -31.98
C ASP A 100 53.96 50.25 -32.40
N GLY A 101 53.21 50.64 -33.45
CA GLY A 101 52.20 49.80 -34.10
C GLY A 101 50.79 49.78 -33.47
N GLU A 102 50.54 50.54 -32.41
CA GLU A 102 49.20 50.67 -31.80
C GLU A 102 48.31 51.68 -32.57
N TYR A 103 47.05 51.31 -32.83
CA TYR A 103 46.08 52.18 -33.50
C TYR A 103 45.36 53.08 -32.49
N ILE A 104 45.79 54.34 -32.37
CA ILE A 104 45.09 55.34 -31.55
C ILE A 104 43.84 55.83 -32.30
N PHE A 105 42.72 55.16 -32.07
CA PHE A 105 41.39 55.66 -32.45
C PHE A 105 40.92 56.69 -31.42
N ASN A 106 40.35 57.81 -31.87
CA ASN A 106 39.86 58.88 -30.99
C ASN A 106 38.36 58.69 -30.70
N PRO A 107 37.94 58.26 -29.50
CA PRO A 107 36.52 58.01 -29.19
C PRO A 107 35.65 59.27 -29.07
N ASN A 108 36.16 60.42 -29.52
CA ASN A 108 35.36 61.65 -29.71
C ASN A 108 34.79 61.78 -31.13
N ASP A 109 35.25 60.96 -32.10
CA ASP A 109 34.61 60.84 -33.41
C ASP A 109 33.33 59.98 -33.28
N ARG A 110 32.30 60.64 -32.75
CA ARG A 110 31.04 60.01 -32.34
C ARG A 110 30.15 59.61 -33.51
N SER A 111 29.53 58.44 -33.38
CA SER A 111 28.40 58.01 -34.21
C SER A 111 27.22 59.00 -34.17
N ASP A 112 26.97 59.71 -33.05
CA ASP A 112 25.94 60.76 -32.95
C ASP A 112 26.25 62.10 -33.65
N LEU A 113 27.42 62.28 -34.28
CA LEU A 113 27.80 63.54 -34.95
C LEU A 113 28.03 63.44 -36.47
N ALA A 114 28.05 62.23 -37.04
CA ALA A 114 28.35 62.02 -38.47
C ALA A 114 27.10 62.08 -39.37
N ILE A 115 26.57 63.28 -39.64
CA ILE A 115 25.58 63.48 -40.72
C ILE A 115 26.28 63.43 -42.08
N THR A 116 26.66 62.22 -42.53
CA THR A 116 27.27 61.99 -43.84
C THR A 116 26.95 60.61 -44.43
N LEU A 117 25.88 60.58 -45.23
CA LEU A 117 25.75 59.75 -46.44
C LEU A 117 26.05 58.22 -46.31
N ARG A 118 25.24 57.47 -45.56
CA ARG A 118 25.00 56.04 -45.87
C ARG A 118 23.78 55.90 -46.78
N ALA A 119 24.01 55.41 -48.00
CA ALA A 119 23.04 55.06 -49.05
C ALA A 119 21.99 56.15 -49.42
N ALA A 120 22.25 56.89 -50.50
CA ALA A 120 21.21 57.66 -51.16
C ALA A 120 20.18 56.73 -51.83
N ALA A 121 18.99 56.67 -51.25
CA ALA A 121 17.80 56.05 -51.83
C ALA A 121 16.63 57.06 -51.72
N GLU A 122 15.64 56.92 -52.61
CA GLU A 122 14.43 57.77 -52.62
C GLU A 122 13.81 57.90 -51.22
N PRO A 123 13.31 59.09 -50.83
CA PRO A 123 12.77 59.32 -49.48
C PRO A 123 11.60 58.39 -49.21
N ARG A 124 11.84 57.35 -48.38
CA ARG A 124 10.80 56.39 -48.00
C ARG A 124 9.65 57.15 -47.33
N SER A 125 8.43 56.83 -47.75
CA SER A 125 7.23 57.38 -47.13
C SER A 125 7.14 56.94 -45.67
N LEU A 126 6.92 57.88 -44.75
CA LEU A 126 6.59 57.60 -43.36
C LEU A 126 5.42 56.62 -43.29
N ILE A 127 5.54 55.62 -42.42
CA ILE A 127 4.51 54.59 -42.21
C ILE A 127 3.74 54.95 -40.94
N SER A 128 2.42 55.10 -41.04
CA SER A 128 1.57 55.33 -39.87
C SER A 128 1.29 54.04 -39.13
N ALA A 129 1.34 54.08 -37.81
CA ALA A 129 0.93 52.98 -36.94
C ALA A 129 -0.54 52.56 -37.14
N THR A 130 -1.37 53.40 -37.77
CA THR A 130 -2.76 53.07 -38.19
C THR A 130 -2.85 52.12 -39.38
N GLU A 131 -1.76 51.87 -40.11
CA GLU A 131 -1.79 51.03 -41.31
C GLU A 131 -1.90 49.54 -40.96
N ALA A 132 -3.10 48.98 -41.18
CA ALA A 132 -3.47 47.61 -40.83
C ALA A 132 -2.93 46.53 -41.80
N ASN A 133 -2.44 46.92 -42.98
CA ASN A 133 -1.83 46.02 -43.97
C ASN A 133 -0.32 45.80 -43.77
N ARG A 134 0.29 46.43 -42.76
CA ARG A 134 1.70 46.28 -42.39
C ARG A 134 1.95 45.04 -41.52
N PRO A 135 3.21 44.54 -41.43
CA PRO A 135 3.58 43.51 -40.47
C PRO A 135 3.21 43.88 -39.01
N SER A 136 3.29 42.90 -38.11
CA SER A 136 2.99 43.14 -36.70
C SER A 136 3.87 44.25 -36.12
N LYS A 137 3.27 45.00 -35.20
CA LYS A 137 3.90 46.10 -34.48
C LYS A 137 4.14 45.58 -33.07
N ASP A 138 5.11 44.68 -32.93
CA ASP A 138 5.29 43.91 -31.69
C ASP A 138 6.17 44.63 -30.67
N PHE A 139 7.28 45.21 -31.13
CA PHE A 139 8.14 46.05 -30.31
C PHE A 139 8.79 47.14 -31.17
N VAL A 140 9.08 48.27 -30.53
CA VAL A 140 10.00 49.28 -31.08
C VAL A 140 11.37 49.15 -30.43
N ASP A 141 12.40 49.62 -31.11
CA ASP A 141 13.70 49.87 -30.50
C ASP A 141 14.01 51.37 -30.51
N ILE A 142 14.70 51.83 -29.46
CA ILE A 142 14.91 53.26 -29.17
C ILE A 142 16.28 53.55 -28.56
N SER A 143 16.72 54.79 -28.69
CA SER A 143 17.98 55.32 -28.20
C SER A 143 17.83 56.77 -27.71
N SER A 144 18.93 57.45 -27.44
CA SER A 144 18.97 58.90 -27.22
C SER A 144 18.44 59.73 -28.41
N HIS A 145 18.47 59.19 -29.64
CA HIS A 145 17.96 59.89 -30.83
C HIS A 145 16.43 60.07 -30.82
N ASN A 146 15.69 59.24 -30.08
CA ASN A 146 14.25 59.41 -29.86
C ASN A 146 13.93 60.38 -28.69
N GLY A 147 14.96 60.85 -27.98
CA GLY A 147 14.83 61.72 -26.81
C GLY A 147 14.14 61.05 -25.61
N SER A 148 13.68 61.88 -24.68
CA SER A 148 12.93 61.42 -23.51
C SER A 148 11.47 61.12 -23.86
N LEU A 149 11.05 59.87 -23.71
CA LEU A 149 9.68 59.40 -23.95
C LEU A 149 8.94 59.23 -22.62
N SER A 150 7.72 59.75 -22.53
CA SER A 150 6.91 59.70 -21.32
C SER A 150 6.12 58.39 -21.18
N VAL A 151 5.56 58.14 -19.99
CA VAL A 151 4.61 57.04 -19.77
C VAL A 151 3.40 57.15 -20.70
N ALA A 152 2.97 58.38 -21.05
CA ALA A 152 1.86 58.58 -21.96
C ALA A 152 2.21 58.16 -23.40
N ASP A 153 3.41 58.49 -23.88
CA ASP A 153 3.87 58.11 -25.23
C ASP A 153 3.92 56.58 -25.39
N PHE A 154 4.54 55.88 -24.43
CA PHE A 154 4.54 54.41 -24.42
C PHE A 154 3.13 53.82 -24.26
N THR A 155 2.22 54.48 -23.55
CA THR A 155 0.81 54.05 -23.41
C THR A 155 0.02 54.27 -24.71
N GLU A 156 0.36 55.29 -25.50
CA GLU A 156 -0.21 55.54 -26.82
C GLU A 156 0.28 54.47 -27.82
N MET A 157 1.59 54.23 -27.88
CA MET A 157 2.20 53.16 -28.69
C MET A 157 1.53 51.79 -28.47
N LYS A 158 1.21 51.44 -27.21
CA LYS A 158 0.52 50.18 -26.86
C LYS A 158 -0.84 50.01 -27.54
N LYS A 159 -1.57 51.09 -27.84
CA LYS A 159 -2.86 51.02 -28.55
C LYS A 159 -2.70 50.52 -29.99
N TYR A 160 -1.52 50.70 -30.58
CA TYR A 160 -1.18 50.28 -31.93
C TYR A 160 -0.51 48.89 -32.00
N GLY A 161 -0.49 48.15 -30.88
CA GLY A 161 -0.04 46.76 -30.81
C GLY A 161 1.30 46.54 -30.09
N ILE A 162 2.04 47.61 -29.78
CA ILE A 162 3.36 47.50 -29.14
C ILE A 162 3.26 46.79 -27.79
N ARG A 163 4.05 45.73 -27.61
CA ARG A 163 4.11 44.88 -26.40
C ARG A 163 5.46 44.95 -25.70
N GLY A 164 6.54 45.20 -26.45
CA GLY A 164 7.89 45.37 -25.90
C GLY A 164 8.60 46.65 -26.39
N VAL A 165 9.75 46.94 -25.79
CA VAL A 165 10.73 47.92 -26.26
C VAL A 165 12.15 47.44 -26.01
N VAL A 166 13.07 47.69 -26.95
CA VAL A 166 14.52 47.48 -26.79
C VAL A 166 15.20 48.84 -26.67
N ILE A 167 15.98 49.05 -25.61
CA ILE A 167 16.55 50.36 -25.31
C ILE A 167 18.08 50.32 -25.45
N LYS A 168 18.66 51.22 -26.25
CA LYS A 168 20.13 51.39 -26.33
C LYS A 168 20.62 51.72 -24.93
N LEU A 169 21.47 50.86 -24.38
CA LEU A 169 22.04 51.08 -23.04
C LEU A 169 23.44 51.66 -23.15
N THR A 170 24.26 51.05 -23.98
CA THR A 170 25.71 51.27 -24.02
C THR A 170 26.26 51.16 -25.44
N GLU A 171 27.41 51.78 -25.69
CA GLU A 171 28.19 51.63 -26.92
C GLU A 171 29.68 51.62 -26.56
N TYR A 172 30.39 50.62 -27.08
CA TYR A 172 31.76 50.32 -26.66
C TYR A 172 31.89 50.23 -25.12
N THR A 173 33.07 50.50 -24.55
CA THR A 173 33.31 50.51 -23.10
C THR A 173 33.12 51.90 -22.46
N THR A 174 32.64 52.89 -23.21
CA THR A 174 32.70 54.32 -22.84
C THR A 174 31.35 55.02 -22.80
N TYR A 175 30.41 54.72 -23.72
CA TYR A 175 29.15 55.43 -23.83
C TYR A 175 28.01 54.75 -23.05
N LEU A 176 27.21 55.57 -22.35
CA LEU A 176 25.96 55.19 -21.71
C LEU A 176 24.86 56.13 -22.23
N ASN A 177 23.75 55.59 -22.73
CA ASN A 177 22.63 56.40 -23.22
C ASN A 177 22.06 57.26 -22.06
N PRO A 178 22.09 58.59 -22.15
CA PRO A 178 21.64 59.48 -21.07
C PRO A 178 20.14 59.36 -20.78
N GLU A 179 19.33 59.02 -21.78
CA GLU A 179 17.88 58.85 -21.64
C GLU A 179 17.48 57.46 -21.14
N ALA A 180 18.40 56.48 -21.14
CA ALA A 180 18.06 55.08 -20.89
C ALA A 180 17.35 54.88 -19.54
N LYS A 181 17.73 55.59 -18.49
CA LYS A 181 17.05 55.50 -17.18
C LYS A 181 15.57 55.88 -17.32
N THR A 182 15.29 57.06 -17.88
CA THR A 182 13.94 57.58 -18.06
C THR A 182 13.12 56.70 -18.99
N GLN A 183 13.72 56.25 -20.09
CA GLN A 183 13.11 55.32 -21.06
C GLN A 183 12.74 53.98 -20.41
N ILE A 184 13.67 53.36 -19.64
CA ILE A 184 13.42 52.11 -18.90
C ILE A 184 12.31 52.28 -17.86
N GLU A 185 12.37 53.33 -17.05
CA GLU A 185 11.38 53.58 -15.98
C GLU A 185 9.99 53.86 -16.57
N ASN A 186 9.89 54.66 -17.63
CA ASN A 186 8.61 55.00 -18.24
C ASN A 186 8.00 53.83 -19.03
N ALA A 187 8.81 53.04 -19.75
CA ALA A 187 8.33 51.85 -20.46
C ALA A 187 7.84 50.76 -19.48
N LYS A 188 8.59 50.50 -18.39
CA LYS A 188 8.14 49.63 -17.29
C LYS A 188 6.82 50.11 -16.70
N ARG A 189 6.65 51.43 -16.47
CA ARG A 189 5.41 52.03 -15.94
C ARG A 189 4.23 51.98 -16.91
N ALA A 190 4.45 52.03 -18.22
CA ALA A 190 3.43 51.77 -19.23
C ALA A 190 3.06 50.27 -19.34
N GLY A 191 3.81 49.39 -18.68
CA GLY A 191 3.64 47.94 -18.76
C GLY A 191 4.05 47.37 -20.12
N LEU A 192 5.19 47.82 -20.64
CA LEU A 192 5.90 47.18 -21.77
C LEU A 192 6.95 46.19 -21.24
N VAL A 193 7.25 45.16 -22.03
CA VAL A 193 8.44 44.32 -21.82
C VAL A 193 9.68 45.13 -22.18
N VAL A 194 10.64 45.25 -21.26
CA VAL A 194 11.88 46.03 -21.50
C VAL A 194 13.07 45.10 -21.72
N SER A 195 13.64 45.22 -22.91
CA SER A 195 14.93 44.65 -23.33
C SER A 195 15.96 45.77 -23.48
N ALA A 196 17.25 45.43 -23.54
CA ALA A 196 18.33 46.41 -23.73
C ALA A 196 19.28 45.98 -24.84
N TYR A 197 19.93 46.94 -25.52
CA TYR A 197 20.97 46.66 -26.53
C TYR A 197 22.28 47.39 -26.28
N HIS A 198 23.37 46.80 -26.80
CA HIS A 198 24.72 47.33 -26.77
C HIS A 198 25.28 47.40 -28.19
N TYR A 199 25.62 48.62 -28.63
CA TYR A 199 26.22 48.86 -29.95
C TYR A 199 27.71 48.49 -29.91
N SER A 200 28.07 47.42 -30.60
CA SER A 200 29.35 46.72 -30.44
C SER A 200 30.43 47.27 -31.37
N TRP A 201 31.66 47.30 -30.88
CA TRP A 201 32.85 47.72 -31.65
C TRP A 201 33.97 46.65 -31.63
N PHE A 202 33.79 45.56 -30.89
CA PHE A 202 34.84 44.55 -30.70
C PHE A 202 35.40 43.91 -31.98
N THR A 203 36.73 43.92 -32.11
CA THR A 203 37.49 43.15 -33.12
C THR A 203 38.13 41.88 -32.54
N THR A 204 38.23 41.77 -31.21
CA THR A 204 38.84 40.63 -30.53
C THR A 204 37.94 40.08 -29.44
N LYS A 205 38.16 38.79 -29.09
CA LYS A 205 37.51 38.13 -27.95
C LYS A 205 37.67 38.93 -26.65
N ALA A 206 38.83 39.53 -26.41
CA ALA A 206 39.08 40.32 -25.20
C ALA A 206 38.24 41.59 -25.16
N GLY A 207 38.11 42.31 -26.28
CA GLY A 207 37.20 43.46 -26.42
C GLY A 207 35.74 43.05 -26.19
N ALA A 208 35.30 41.94 -26.81
CA ALA A 208 33.96 41.40 -26.62
C ALA A 208 33.63 41.05 -25.16
N GLU A 209 34.59 40.49 -24.41
CA GLU A 209 34.43 40.24 -22.98
C GLU A 209 34.45 41.53 -22.12
N GLN A 210 35.12 42.60 -22.56
CA GLN A 210 35.12 43.91 -21.89
C GLN A 210 33.81 44.68 -22.14
N GLU A 211 33.34 44.73 -23.39
CA GLU A 211 32.07 45.32 -23.81
C GLU A 211 30.88 44.64 -23.12
N ALA A 212 30.87 43.31 -23.03
CA ALA A 212 29.87 42.55 -22.27
C ALA A 212 29.90 42.85 -20.76
N VAL A 213 31.09 43.03 -20.16
CA VAL A 213 31.21 43.44 -18.74
C VAL A 213 30.63 44.83 -18.52
N TYR A 214 30.96 45.79 -19.39
CA TYR A 214 30.45 47.16 -19.31
C TYR A 214 28.91 47.19 -19.45
N PHE A 215 28.37 46.47 -20.44
CA PHE A 215 26.93 46.35 -20.67
C PHE A 215 26.19 45.77 -19.45
N ALA A 216 26.68 44.65 -18.91
CA ALA A 216 26.10 44.03 -17.71
C ALA A 216 26.16 44.94 -16.47
N GLN A 217 27.29 45.65 -16.27
CA GLN A 217 27.43 46.62 -15.17
C GLN A 217 26.43 47.78 -15.30
N LYS A 218 26.18 48.28 -16.51
CA LYS A 218 25.18 49.34 -16.74
C LYS A 218 23.74 48.84 -16.61
N ALA A 219 23.46 47.58 -16.98
CA ALA A 219 22.16 46.96 -16.75
C ALA A 219 21.86 46.78 -15.26
N ASP A 220 22.83 46.31 -14.48
CA ASP A 220 22.73 46.22 -13.02
C ASP A 220 22.57 47.62 -12.39
N GLN A 221 23.37 48.61 -12.82
CA GLN A 221 23.29 50.01 -12.35
C GLN A 221 21.91 50.66 -12.61
N LEU A 222 21.18 50.22 -13.64
CA LEU A 222 19.87 50.74 -14.03
C LEU A 222 18.70 49.81 -13.62
N GLY A 223 18.95 48.80 -12.78
CA GLY A 223 17.90 47.94 -12.23
C GLY A 223 17.17 47.13 -13.30
N LEU A 224 17.88 46.63 -14.30
CA LEU A 224 17.37 45.61 -15.22
C LEU A 224 17.50 44.22 -14.56
N PRO A 225 16.42 43.43 -14.45
CA PRO A 225 16.49 42.06 -13.93
C PRO A 225 17.47 41.19 -14.71
N LYS A 226 18.06 40.18 -14.05
CA LYS A 226 18.99 39.23 -14.70
C LYS A 226 18.37 38.40 -15.84
N ASN A 227 17.03 38.40 -15.98
CA ASN A 227 16.32 37.81 -17.11
C ASN A 227 15.79 38.84 -18.13
N THR A 228 16.25 40.11 -18.09
CA THR A 228 16.16 41.02 -19.23
C THR A 228 16.88 40.42 -20.43
N LEU A 229 16.29 40.56 -21.62
CA LEU A 229 16.95 40.22 -22.87
C LEU A 229 18.01 41.27 -23.20
N MET A 230 19.24 40.80 -23.40
CA MET A 230 20.42 41.62 -23.67
C MET A 230 20.83 41.42 -25.14
N VAL A 231 20.74 42.47 -25.95
CA VAL A 231 21.04 42.39 -27.40
C VAL A 231 22.47 42.84 -27.67
N ASN A 232 23.23 41.96 -28.32
CA ASN A 232 24.49 42.23 -28.99
C ASN A 232 24.17 42.83 -30.37
N ASP A 233 24.15 44.15 -30.47
CA ASP A 233 23.97 44.87 -31.73
C ASP A 233 25.35 44.98 -32.41
N ALA A 234 25.49 44.33 -33.56
CA ALA A 234 26.75 44.12 -34.27
C ALA A 234 26.59 44.41 -35.76
N GLU A 235 26.77 45.68 -36.13
CA GLU A 235 26.76 46.17 -37.51
C GLU A 235 27.94 47.13 -37.83
N GLN A 236 28.78 47.46 -36.83
CA GLN A 236 29.88 48.40 -37.00
C GLN A 236 31.00 47.80 -37.86
N THR A 237 31.36 48.49 -38.94
CA THR A 237 32.15 47.92 -40.04
C THR A 237 33.56 47.45 -39.60
N GLU A 238 34.16 48.12 -38.63
CA GLU A 238 35.46 47.82 -38.03
C GLU A 238 35.50 46.44 -37.37
N MET A 239 34.38 45.93 -36.84
CA MET A 239 34.30 44.58 -36.26
C MET A 239 34.75 43.50 -37.25
N THR A 240 34.56 43.73 -38.56
CA THR A 240 34.93 42.78 -39.63
C THR A 240 36.44 42.60 -39.82
N ALA A 241 37.28 43.41 -39.15
CA ALA A 241 38.71 43.17 -39.01
C ALA A 241 39.02 41.95 -38.10
N GLY A 242 38.02 41.41 -37.39
CA GLY A 242 38.10 40.19 -36.60
C GLY A 242 36.98 39.20 -36.88
N ASN A 243 36.97 38.09 -36.14
CA ASN A 243 35.91 37.09 -36.25
C ASN A 243 34.66 37.53 -35.47
N VAL A 244 33.81 38.34 -36.12
CA VAL A 244 32.58 38.91 -35.55
C VAL A 244 31.72 37.86 -34.86
N THR A 245 31.56 36.67 -35.46
CA THR A 245 30.75 35.59 -34.88
C THR A 245 31.36 35.01 -33.60
N GLU A 246 32.63 34.56 -33.63
CA GLU A 246 33.26 33.95 -32.44
C GLU A 246 33.44 34.97 -31.30
N ASN A 247 33.64 36.25 -31.65
CA ASN A 247 33.66 37.36 -30.70
C ASN A 247 32.25 37.59 -30.09
N SER A 248 31.18 37.58 -30.90
CA SER A 248 29.79 37.69 -30.41
C SER A 248 29.40 36.52 -29.50
N ILE A 249 29.89 35.31 -29.81
CA ILE A 249 29.76 34.14 -28.93
C ILE A 249 30.50 34.35 -27.61
N ALA A 250 31.66 35.03 -27.60
CA ALA A 250 32.35 35.39 -26.37
C ALA A 250 31.60 36.45 -25.55
N PHE A 251 31.05 37.48 -26.20
CA PHE A 251 30.17 38.49 -25.60
C PHE A 251 28.97 37.83 -24.91
N GLN A 252 28.26 36.93 -25.62
CA GLN A 252 27.16 36.13 -25.07
C GLN A 252 27.58 35.29 -23.87
N LYS A 253 28.67 34.50 -24.00
CA LYS A 253 29.19 33.67 -22.91
C LYS A 253 29.58 34.52 -21.68
N LYS A 254 30.07 35.74 -21.90
CA LYS A 254 30.41 36.67 -20.82
C LYS A 254 29.17 37.22 -20.13
N LEU A 255 28.15 37.68 -20.86
CA LEU A 255 26.86 38.07 -20.27
C LEU A 255 26.22 36.95 -19.45
N ASN A 256 26.21 35.73 -20.00
CA ASN A 256 25.72 34.54 -19.29
C ASN A 256 26.48 34.32 -17.97
N SER A 257 27.81 34.48 -17.96
CA SER A 257 28.64 34.36 -16.75
C SER A 257 28.41 35.46 -15.70
N LEU A 258 27.81 36.59 -16.11
CA LEU A 258 27.42 37.72 -15.26
C LEU A 258 25.92 37.67 -14.86
N GLY A 259 25.29 36.51 -15.08
CA GLY A 259 23.90 36.22 -14.72
C GLY A 259 22.85 36.58 -15.78
N PHE A 260 23.23 37.29 -16.85
CA PHE A 260 22.32 37.67 -17.94
C PHE A 260 22.25 36.55 -18.99
N SER A 261 21.44 35.52 -18.72
CA SER A 261 21.36 34.29 -19.52
C SER A 261 20.55 34.38 -20.82
N ARG A 262 19.94 35.54 -21.09
CA ARG A 262 19.08 35.79 -22.26
C ARG A 262 19.77 36.79 -23.18
N VAL A 263 20.35 36.29 -24.27
CA VAL A 263 21.11 37.10 -25.24
C VAL A 263 20.54 36.90 -26.64
N ALA A 264 20.40 37.99 -27.38
CA ALA A 264 20.10 38.00 -28.81
C ALA A 264 21.19 38.73 -29.60
N HIS A 265 21.30 38.48 -30.89
CA HIS A 265 22.27 39.11 -31.79
C HIS A 265 21.53 39.85 -32.90
N TYR A 266 21.77 41.15 -33.03
CA TYR A 266 21.18 42.01 -34.05
C TYR A 266 22.21 42.40 -35.11
N SER A 267 21.77 42.43 -36.38
CA SER A 267 22.53 42.97 -37.51
C SER A 267 21.64 43.16 -38.73
N MET A 268 22.16 43.83 -39.77
CA MET A 268 21.52 43.90 -41.08
C MET A 268 21.58 42.55 -41.81
N PHE A 269 20.55 42.25 -42.62
CA PHE A 269 20.44 40.99 -43.36
C PHE A 269 21.71 40.63 -44.17
N ASP A 270 22.39 41.62 -44.75
CA ASP A 270 23.63 41.43 -45.48
C ASP A 270 24.73 40.71 -44.67
N TRP A 271 24.88 41.00 -43.37
CA TRP A 271 25.89 40.36 -42.52
C TRP A 271 25.57 38.91 -42.18
N PHE A 272 24.28 38.59 -41.99
CA PHE A 272 23.82 37.21 -41.85
C PHE A 272 23.97 36.44 -43.16
N ASN A 273 23.53 37.02 -44.28
CA ASN A 273 23.59 36.44 -45.62
C ASN A 273 25.02 36.19 -46.10
N ARG A 274 25.96 37.11 -45.83
CA ARG A 274 27.40 36.95 -46.11
C ARG A 274 28.17 36.19 -45.03
N LYS A 275 27.48 35.64 -44.01
CA LYS A 275 28.05 34.86 -42.89
C LYS A 275 29.20 35.58 -42.15
N ILE A 276 29.14 36.91 -42.08
CA ILE A 276 29.97 37.72 -41.18
C ILE A 276 29.52 37.46 -39.73
N LEU A 277 28.21 37.52 -39.52
CA LEU A 277 27.52 37.13 -38.30
C LEU A 277 26.71 35.86 -38.59
N ASP A 278 27.28 34.70 -38.29
CA ASP A 278 26.72 33.40 -38.67
C ASP A 278 25.64 32.91 -37.70
N GLU A 279 24.38 33.08 -38.11
CA GLU A 279 23.19 32.64 -37.39
C GLU A 279 23.14 31.13 -37.12
N ASP A 280 23.83 30.27 -37.89
CA ASP A 280 23.84 28.83 -37.64
C ASP A 280 24.63 28.49 -36.36
N LYS A 281 25.59 29.34 -35.99
CA LYS A 281 26.37 29.23 -34.74
C LYS A 281 25.72 29.96 -33.56
N LEU A 282 25.04 31.08 -33.82
CA LEU A 282 24.38 31.90 -32.80
C LEU A 282 22.97 31.38 -32.45
N GLY A 283 22.39 30.59 -33.34
CA GLY A 283 21.00 30.17 -33.36
C GLY A 283 20.12 31.23 -34.05
N PRO A 284 19.37 30.91 -35.12
CA PRO A 284 18.48 31.87 -35.77
C PRO A 284 17.38 32.34 -34.81
N GLY A 285 16.93 31.47 -33.89
CA GLY A 285 16.02 31.81 -32.79
C GLY A 285 16.57 32.79 -31.74
N ASN A 286 17.85 33.18 -31.82
CA ASN A 286 18.44 34.30 -31.07
C ASN A 286 18.80 35.50 -31.96
N SER A 287 18.65 35.38 -33.29
CA SER A 287 19.06 36.39 -34.26
C SER A 287 17.91 37.34 -34.58
N TRP A 288 18.19 38.64 -34.64
CA TRP A 288 17.24 39.71 -34.97
C TRP A 288 17.76 40.45 -36.21
N VAL A 289 16.99 40.39 -37.29
CA VAL A 289 17.47 40.81 -38.62
C VAL A 289 16.86 42.15 -39.01
N ALA A 290 17.69 43.12 -39.41
CA ALA A 290 17.22 44.34 -40.06
C ALA A 290 17.15 44.18 -41.59
N SER A 291 15.98 44.47 -42.17
CA SER A 291 15.76 44.42 -43.62
C SER A 291 14.54 45.26 -43.99
N TYR A 292 14.74 46.34 -44.74
CA TYR A 292 13.71 47.36 -45.00
C TYR A 292 13.21 47.33 -46.47
N PRO A 293 12.25 46.47 -46.84
CA PRO A 293 11.62 46.52 -48.15
C PRO A 293 10.89 47.87 -48.33
N TYR A 294 10.76 48.35 -49.57
CA TYR A 294 10.04 49.61 -49.86
C TYR A 294 8.56 49.58 -49.47
N ASN A 295 7.94 48.39 -49.43
CA ASN A 295 6.54 48.21 -49.06
C ASN A 295 6.39 46.96 -48.16
N PRO A 296 6.68 47.07 -46.84
CA PRO A 296 6.47 45.96 -45.90
C PRO A 296 4.97 45.69 -45.76
N LEU A 297 4.55 44.43 -45.91
CA LEU A 297 3.15 44.01 -45.86
C LEU A 297 2.97 42.78 -44.95
N ALA A 298 1.82 42.70 -44.28
CA ALA A 298 1.45 41.58 -43.42
C ALA A 298 1.43 40.22 -44.15
N THR A 299 1.23 40.24 -45.46
CA THR A 299 1.19 39.06 -46.34
C THR A 299 2.56 38.62 -46.87
N ASN A 300 3.62 39.41 -46.63
CA ASN A 300 4.98 39.10 -47.08
C ASN A 300 5.99 39.34 -45.95
N LEU A 301 6.05 38.39 -45.02
CA LEU A 301 6.92 38.43 -43.84
C LEU A 301 8.28 37.82 -44.16
N LEU A 302 9.35 38.56 -43.89
CA LEU A 302 10.74 38.12 -44.10
C LEU A 302 11.34 37.56 -42.80
N HIS A 303 12.41 36.76 -42.92
CA HIS A 303 13.21 36.28 -41.77
C HIS A 303 12.38 35.53 -40.70
N THR A 304 11.35 34.79 -41.12
CA THR A 304 10.37 34.12 -40.24
C THR A 304 10.93 32.96 -39.41
N GLY A 305 12.14 32.47 -39.74
CA GLY A 305 12.89 31.52 -38.92
C GLY A 305 13.72 32.16 -37.80
N ASN A 306 13.85 33.49 -37.80
CA ASN A 306 14.65 34.26 -36.86
C ASN A 306 13.85 34.67 -35.62
N ALA A 307 14.50 35.22 -34.59
CA ALA A 307 13.81 35.67 -33.37
C ALA A 307 12.89 36.87 -33.62
N ALA A 308 13.34 37.79 -34.49
CA ALA A 308 12.65 39.01 -34.85
C ALA A 308 13.12 39.57 -36.20
N TRP A 309 12.28 40.40 -36.80
CA TRP A 309 12.58 41.17 -38.02
C TRP A 309 12.26 42.65 -37.80
N GLN A 310 13.27 43.51 -37.93
CA GLN A 310 13.10 44.97 -38.00
C GLN A 310 12.78 45.34 -39.45
N TRP A 311 11.54 45.75 -39.68
CA TRP A 311 10.97 45.86 -41.02
C TRP A 311 10.87 47.29 -41.55
N SER A 312 11.09 48.30 -40.70
CA SER A 312 11.19 49.70 -41.08
C SER A 312 11.82 50.55 -39.97
N SER A 313 12.45 51.66 -40.36
CA SER A 313 12.88 52.79 -39.49
C SER A 313 12.01 54.04 -39.68
N GLU A 314 10.88 53.91 -40.39
CA GLU A 314 10.00 55.00 -40.85
C GLU A 314 8.67 55.06 -40.11
N LEU A 315 8.49 54.30 -39.00
CA LEU A 315 7.20 54.26 -38.31
C LEU A 315 6.94 55.55 -37.51
N THR A 316 5.70 56.03 -37.56
CA THR A 316 5.18 57.14 -36.74
C THR A 316 3.89 56.72 -36.05
N PHE A 317 3.66 57.20 -34.81
CA PHE A 317 2.42 56.97 -34.08
C PHE A 317 1.62 58.28 -33.97
N PRO A 318 0.32 58.30 -34.29
CA PRO A 318 -0.52 59.47 -34.02
C PRO A 318 -0.47 59.84 -32.53
N GLY A 319 -0.12 61.09 -32.24
CA GLY A 319 0.00 61.59 -30.87
C GLY A 319 1.37 61.43 -30.20
N VAL A 320 2.34 60.73 -30.82
CA VAL A 320 3.72 60.64 -30.32
C VAL A 320 4.70 61.24 -31.33
N SER A 321 5.55 62.15 -30.87
CA SER A 321 6.57 62.80 -31.71
C SER A 321 7.73 61.85 -32.04
N GLY A 322 8.21 61.92 -33.28
CA GLY A 322 9.41 61.22 -33.74
C GLY A 322 9.15 60.07 -34.71
N ARG A 323 10.24 59.43 -35.11
CA ARG A 323 10.26 58.17 -35.89
C ARG A 323 10.71 57.03 -34.98
N PHE A 324 10.28 55.83 -35.31
CA PHE A 324 10.56 54.62 -34.54
C PHE A 324 10.92 53.46 -35.45
N ASP A 325 11.94 52.71 -35.03
CA ASP A 325 12.33 51.44 -35.61
C ASP A 325 11.36 50.36 -35.13
N ILE A 326 10.80 49.57 -36.05
CA ILE A 326 9.62 48.72 -35.79
C ILE A 326 9.83 47.26 -36.20
N ASN A 327 9.35 46.38 -35.32
CA ASN A 327 9.71 44.97 -35.33
C ASN A 327 8.51 44.01 -35.22
N VAL A 328 8.67 42.83 -35.83
CA VAL A 328 7.91 41.60 -35.52
C VAL A 328 8.78 40.70 -34.65
N SER A 329 8.22 39.98 -33.67
CA SER A 329 8.93 38.89 -32.96
C SER A 329 8.25 37.54 -33.19
N TYR A 330 8.91 36.66 -33.94
CA TYR A 330 8.32 35.37 -34.36
C TYR A 330 8.26 34.34 -33.24
N ASN A 331 9.24 34.32 -32.34
CA ASN A 331 9.30 33.40 -31.20
C ASN A 331 8.98 34.06 -29.84
N ASN A 332 8.47 35.30 -29.85
CA ASN A 332 8.22 36.13 -28.68
C ASN A 332 9.45 36.39 -27.78
N LEU A 333 10.70 36.17 -28.23
CA LEU A 333 11.90 36.37 -27.38
C LEU A 333 11.96 37.78 -26.78
N PHE A 334 11.59 38.79 -27.57
CA PHE A 334 11.53 40.21 -27.22
C PHE A 334 10.27 40.61 -26.42
N LEU A 335 9.30 39.70 -26.30
CA LEU A 335 7.97 39.93 -25.72
C LEU A 335 7.69 39.05 -24.48
N GLN A 336 8.64 38.21 -24.09
CA GLN A 336 8.63 37.49 -22.83
C GLN A 336 8.98 38.46 -21.69
N ALA A 337 8.03 38.73 -20.81
CA ALA A 337 8.22 39.63 -19.68
C ALA A 337 9.31 39.11 -18.73
N THR A 338 10.03 40.03 -18.06
CA THR A 338 11.05 39.70 -17.05
C THR A 338 10.41 39.02 -15.83
N GLY A 339 10.25 37.70 -15.91
CA GLY A 339 9.50 36.86 -14.98
C GLY A 339 8.91 35.60 -15.63
N ASP A 340 8.65 35.62 -16.95
CA ASP A 340 8.18 34.48 -17.73
C ASP A 340 9.29 33.94 -18.64
N ASN A 341 9.68 32.68 -18.42
CA ASN A 341 10.77 32.03 -19.14
C ASN A 341 10.29 31.29 -20.40
N GLY A 342 9.20 31.75 -21.02
CA GLY A 342 8.55 31.09 -22.16
C GLY A 342 7.84 29.79 -21.76
N ILE A 343 7.46 29.66 -20.49
CA ILE A 343 6.94 28.41 -19.93
C ILE A 343 5.44 28.37 -20.14
N ASN A 344 4.99 27.58 -21.09
CA ASN A 344 3.57 27.31 -21.28
C ASN A 344 3.00 26.55 -20.06
N LEU A 345 2.50 27.29 -19.07
CA LEU A 345 1.93 26.77 -17.82
C LEU A 345 0.72 25.84 -18.05
N ALA A 346 0.06 25.87 -19.22
CA ALA A 346 -0.98 24.91 -19.56
C ALA A 346 -0.44 23.46 -19.61
N ASN A 347 0.86 23.27 -19.87
CA ASN A 347 1.54 21.98 -19.84
C ASN A 347 1.91 21.51 -18.42
N TYR A 348 1.68 22.31 -17.38
CA TYR A 348 2.05 22.01 -15.99
C TYR A 348 0.82 21.95 -15.07
N HIS A 349 0.91 21.20 -13.99
CA HIS A 349 0.02 21.37 -12.84
C HIS A 349 0.40 22.65 -12.11
N THR A 350 -0.58 23.50 -11.81
CA THR A 350 -0.40 24.81 -11.18
C THR A 350 -1.27 25.00 -9.94
N SER A 351 -2.00 23.95 -9.52
CA SER A 351 -2.90 23.94 -8.36
C SER A 351 -2.61 22.73 -7.47
N ALA A 352 -2.58 22.95 -6.16
CA ALA A 352 -2.36 21.96 -5.11
C ALA A 352 -3.27 22.28 -3.91
N PRO A 353 -3.50 21.33 -2.97
CA PRO A 353 -3.00 19.95 -2.94
C PRO A 353 -3.75 19.01 -3.90
N ILE A 354 -3.03 18.00 -4.42
CA ILE A 354 -3.56 16.94 -5.29
C ILE A 354 -2.80 15.62 -5.02
N GLN A 355 -3.41 14.48 -5.33
CA GLN A 355 -2.67 13.25 -5.62
C GLN A 355 -2.44 13.14 -7.13
N VAL A 356 -1.25 12.68 -7.53
CA VAL A 356 -0.92 12.36 -8.92
C VAL A 356 -0.38 10.94 -9.04
N TYR A 357 -0.40 10.37 -10.23
CA TYR A 357 0.38 9.19 -10.59
C TYR A 357 1.38 9.53 -11.70
N THR A 358 2.55 8.89 -11.69
CA THR A 358 3.60 9.07 -12.70
C THR A 358 3.21 8.38 -14.01
N THR A 359 3.37 9.06 -15.14
CA THR A 359 3.07 8.50 -16.48
C THR A 359 4.30 7.91 -17.17
N ASP A 360 5.50 8.18 -16.65
CA ASP A 360 6.77 7.60 -17.06
C ASP A 360 7.71 7.42 -15.83
N ASN A 361 8.86 6.78 -16.04
CA ASN A 361 9.90 6.62 -15.04
C ASN A 361 10.68 7.93 -14.88
N ILE A 362 10.60 8.54 -13.71
CA ILE A 362 11.20 9.85 -13.41
C ILE A 362 12.07 9.75 -12.15
N TRP A 363 12.40 10.89 -11.54
CA TRP A 363 13.20 10.97 -10.33
C TRP A 363 12.60 11.99 -9.37
N TYR A 364 12.81 11.76 -8.07
CA TYR A 364 12.85 12.84 -7.08
C TYR A 364 14.16 13.61 -7.23
N TYR A 365 14.10 14.91 -6.99
CA TYR A 365 15.25 15.81 -6.98
C TYR A 365 15.38 16.51 -5.62
N ASN A 366 16.62 16.71 -5.16
CA ASN A 366 16.94 17.36 -3.89
C ASN A 366 16.93 18.90 -3.98
N ASP A 367 17.05 19.47 -5.19
CA ASP A 367 16.93 20.91 -5.45
C ASP A 367 15.69 21.16 -6.32
N ILE A 368 14.97 22.25 -6.02
CA ILE A 368 13.85 22.76 -6.81
C ILE A 368 14.31 23.39 -8.14
N ASN A 369 15.52 23.97 -8.12
CA ASN A 369 16.08 24.77 -9.20
C ASN A 369 16.67 23.90 -10.30
N GLU A 370 17.69 23.13 -9.96
CA GLU A 370 18.41 22.26 -10.88
C GLU A 370 17.78 20.85 -10.88
N PHE A 371 17.28 20.43 -12.04
CA PHE A 371 16.81 19.06 -12.29
C PHE A 371 17.83 18.36 -13.21
N SER A 372 18.97 17.92 -12.65
CA SER A 372 20.07 17.29 -13.37
C SER A 372 20.46 15.95 -12.73
N VAL A 373 21.39 15.22 -13.35
CA VAL A 373 21.96 13.99 -12.77
C VAL A 373 22.65 14.23 -11.42
N ASN A 374 23.08 15.45 -11.10
CA ASN A 374 23.73 15.79 -9.83
C ASN A 374 22.73 15.95 -8.68
N THR A 375 21.47 16.28 -8.99
CA THR A 375 20.43 16.58 -7.99
C THR A 375 19.38 15.47 -7.86
N GLN A 376 19.47 14.40 -8.66
CA GLN A 376 18.64 13.19 -8.53
C GLN A 376 18.84 12.52 -7.17
N ALA A 377 17.73 12.10 -6.55
CA ALA A 377 17.69 11.50 -5.23
C ALA A 377 17.30 10.01 -5.28
N GLU A 378 16.05 9.74 -5.66
CA GLU A 378 15.47 8.40 -5.75
C GLU A 378 14.70 8.28 -7.07
N ARG A 379 14.88 7.15 -7.77
CA ARG A 379 14.19 6.91 -9.04
C ARG A 379 12.74 6.54 -8.76
N LEU A 380 11.81 7.26 -9.40
CA LEU A 380 10.39 6.99 -9.38
C LEU A 380 9.99 6.09 -10.57
N PRO A 381 9.50 4.87 -10.34
CA PRO A 381 8.89 4.08 -11.39
C PRO A 381 7.66 4.78 -11.97
N LYS A 382 7.33 4.43 -13.22
CA LYS A 382 6.02 4.70 -13.82
C LYS A 382 4.87 4.09 -12.99
N ASP A 383 3.67 4.67 -13.09
CA ASP A 383 2.43 4.26 -12.41
C ASP A 383 2.51 4.35 -10.86
N THR A 384 3.49 5.11 -10.32
CA THR A 384 3.64 5.39 -8.88
C THR A 384 2.78 6.57 -8.46
N ILE A 385 2.02 6.44 -7.36
CA ILE A 385 1.23 7.54 -6.78
C ILE A 385 2.12 8.43 -5.89
N LEU A 386 1.92 9.75 -6.00
CA LEU A 386 2.59 10.78 -5.20
C LEU A 386 1.55 11.66 -4.48
N ASP A 387 1.75 11.87 -3.18
CA ASP A 387 1.04 12.88 -2.39
C ASP A 387 1.74 14.24 -2.54
N ILE A 388 1.05 15.24 -3.10
CA ILE A 388 1.64 16.57 -3.37
C ILE A 388 1.26 17.55 -2.26
N ILE A 389 2.28 18.08 -1.58
CA ILE A 389 2.18 19.02 -0.46
C ILE A 389 1.88 20.44 -0.99
N SER A 390 2.69 20.91 -1.92
CA SER A 390 2.62 22.24 -2.55
C SER A 390 3.06 22.14 -4.01
N ILE A 391 2.83 23.22 -4.76
CA ILE A 391 3.50 23.45 -6.05
C ILE A 391 4.30 24.74 -5.91
N GLU A 392 5.60 24.61 -6.15
CA GLU A 392 6.59 25.69 -6.02
C GLU A 392 7.32 25.87 -7.35
N TYR A 393 7.99 27.00 -7.53
CA TYR A 393 8.58 27.40 -8.81
C TYR A 393 10.09 27.50 -8.64
N SER A 394 10.86 26.99 -9.61
CA SER A 394 12.30 27.25 -9.65
C SER A 394 12.61 28.73 -9.91
N ASN A 395 13.86 29.14 -9.67
CA ASN A 395 14.38 30.44 -10.10
C ASN A 395 14.20 30.69 -11.62
N SER A 396 14.12 29.61 -12.41
CA SER A 396 13.81 29.64 -13.86
C SER A 396 12.31 29.46 -14.16
N GLY A 397 11.41 29.65 -13.19
CA GLY A 397 9.96 29.69 -13.35
C GLY A 397 9.28 28.34 -13.64
N TYR A 398 9.97 27.19 -13.55
CA TYR A 398 9.36 25.89 -13.80
C TYR A 398 8.58 25.40 -12.57
N PRO A 399 7.28 25.09 -12.70
CA PRO A 399 6.52 24.51 -11.60
C PRO A 399 7.02 23.10 -11.25
N ARG A 400 7.22 22.86 -9.95
CA ARG A 400 7.63 21.59 -9.35
C ARG A 400 6.55 21.12 -8.37
N LEU A 401 6.26 19.83 -8.37
CA LEU A 401 5.46 19.18 -7.34
C LEU A 401 6.36 18.96 -6.12
N VAL A 402 5.93 19.40 -4.95
CA VAL A 402 6.67 19.19 -3.70
C VAL A 402 6.07 18.00 -2.96
N THR A 403 6.94 17.09 -2.51
CA THR A 403 6.57 15.87 -1.80
C THR A 403 7.39 15.73 -0.51
N ASN A 404 7.04 14.78 0.35
CA ASN A 404 7.84 14.42 1.52
C ASN A 404 9.21 13.80 1.19
N LYS A 405 9.51 13.51 -0.09
CA LYS A 405 10.78 12.98 -0.60
C LYS A 405 11.56 13.97 -1.48
N GLY A 406 11.12 15.24 -1.55
CA GLY A 406 11.72 16.27 -2.41
C GLY A 406 10.86 16.61 -3.63
N TYR A 407 11.51 17.09 -4.69
CA TYR A 407 10.83 17.74 -5.82
C TYR A 407 10.64 16.81 -7.02
N VAL A 408 9.51 16.96 -7.72
CA VAL A 408 9.18 16.24 -8.96
C VAL A 408 8.69 17.25 -10.00
N SER A 409 8.80 16.93 -11.30
CA SER A 409 8.36 17.85 -12.36
C SER A 409 6.82 17.91 -12.41
N ALA A 410 6.24 19.12 -12.35
CA ALA A 410 4.80 19.30 -12.47
C ALA A 410 4.29 19.22 -13.93
N ASN A 411 5.14 18.87 -14.89
CA ASN A 411 4.73 18.74 -16.29
C ASN A 411 3.75 17.56 -16.45
N LYS A 412 2.61 17.82 -17.11
CA LYS A 412 1.52 16.88 -17.38
C LYS A 412 1.92 15.69 -18.28
N MET A 413 3.08 15.77 -18.93
CA MET A 413 3.72 14.65 -19.64
C MET A 413 4.20 13.54 -18.70
N TYR A 414 4.64 13.91 -17.49
CA TYR A 414 5.28 13.00 -16.52
C TYR A 414 4.38 12.60 -15.35
N SER A 415 3.29 13.32 -15.11
CA SER A 415 2.33 13.00 -14.06
C SER A 415 0.90 13.43 -14.43
N LYS A 416 -0.10 12.68 -13.95
CA LYS A 416 -1.53 13.01 -14.09
C LYS A 416 -2.22 12.97 -12.74
N PRO A 417 -3.23 13.82 -12.47
CA PRO A 417 -4.03 13.73 -11.25
C PRO A 417 -4.73 12.38 -11.16
N THR A 418 -4.84 11.83 -9.95
CA THR A 418 -5.67 10.64 -9.70
C THR A 418 -7.16 10.96 -9.84
N ILE A 419 -7.97 9.95 -10.14
CA ILE A 419 -9.44 10.05 -10.03
C ILE A 419 -9.88 10.51 -8.63
N SER A 420 -10.97 11.28 -8.53
CA SER A 420 -11.41 11.91 -7.28
C SER A 420 -11.79 10.90 -6.18
N ASN A 421 -12.15 9.66 -6.55
CA ASN A 421 -12.46 8.56 -5.65
C ASN A 421 -11.31 7.53 -5.52
N ILE A 422 -10.05 7.93 -5.74
CA ILE A 422 -8.88 7.05 -5.62
C ILE A 422 -8.78 6.33 -4.26
N SER A 423 -9.30 6.94 -3.19
CA SER A 423 -9.41 6.33 -1.85
C SER A 423 -10.29 5.06 -1.80
N SER A 424 -11.21 4.88 -2.76
CA SER A 424 -11.98 3.64 -2.97
C SER A 424 -11.18 2.51 -3.62
N TYR A 425 -9.90 2.74 -3.94
CA TYR A 425 -9.02 1.78 -4.59
C TYR A 425 -7.83 1.41 -3.71
N VAL A 426 -7.24 0.25 -3.99
CA VAL A 426 -5.95 -0.22 -3.46
C VAL A 426 -4.82 0.10 -4.44
N THR A 427 -3.64 0.39 -3.91
CA THR A 427 -2.59 1.11 -4.66
C THR A 427 -1.18 0.57 -4.38
N LYS A 428 -1.07 -0.69 -3.92
CA LYS A 428 0.19 -1.36 -3.59
C LYS A 428 0.22 -2.82 -4.09
N PRO A 429 1.39 -3.35 -4.51
CA PRO A 429 1.60 -4.78 -4.75
C PRO A 429 1.38 -5.67 -3.51
N GLY A 430 1.32 -6.99 -3.70
CA GLY A 430 1.25 -8.01 -2.65
C GLY A 430 0.09 -9.00 -2.81
N LYS A 431 -0.28 -9.68 -1.71
CA LYS A 431 -1.37 -10.67 -1.70
C LYS A 431 -2.74 -10.02 -1.58
N TYR A 432 -3.71 -10.51 -2.35
CA TYR A 432 -5.09 -10.02 -2.36
C TYR A 432 -6.09 -11.17 -2.27
N ALA A 433 -7.21 -10.94 -1.58
CA ALA A 433 -8.38 -11.80 -1.62
C ALA A 433 -9.50 -11.17 -2.47
N ALA A 434 -10.17 -11.99 -3.28
CA ALA A 434 -11.36 -11.59 -4.02
C ALA A 434 -12.62 -11.61 -3.13
N LEU A 435 -13.32 -10.47 -3.02
CA LEU A 435 -14.50 -10.31 -2.16
C LEU A 435 -15.80 -10.88 -2.78
N GLY A 436 -15.77 -11.17 -4.08
CA GLY A 436 -16.83 -11.82 -4.84
C GLY A 436 -16.24 -12.59 -6.02
N ASN A 437 -17.09 -13.17 -6.86
CA ASN A 437 -16.64 -13.77 -8.11
C ASN A 437 -16.30 -12.64 -9.10
N ILE A 438 -15.01 -12.49 -9.42
CA ILE A 438 -14.48 -11.42 -10.28
C ILE A 438 -13.67 -12.03 -11.43
N TRP A 439 -13.02 -11.20 -12.24
CA TRP A 439 -12.30 -11.64 -13.45
C TRP A 439 -10.89 -11.05 -13.52
N TYR A 440 -9.98 -11.83 -14.09
CA TYR A 440 -8.78 -11.32 -14.76
C TYR A 440 -9.18 -10.75 -16.13
N TYR A 441 -8.47 -9.71 -16.55
CA TYR A 441 -8.66 -9.06 -17.85
C TYR A 441 -7.35 -8.99 -18.62
N ASN A 442 -7.39 -9.24 -19.93
CA ASN A 442 -6.21 -9.19 -20.81
C ASN A 442 -5.92 -7.78 -21.39
N ASP A 443 -6.81 -6.81 -21.17
CA ASP A 443 -6.53 -5.37 -21.33
C ASP A 443 -6.68 -4.65 -19.97
N LYS A 444 -5.85 -3.62 -19.73
CA LYS A 444 -5.93 -2.75 -18.57
C LYS A 444 -6.91 -1.59 -18.78
N ASP A 445 -7.13 -1.19 -20.03
CA ASP A 445 -7.94 -0.03 -20.41
C ASP A 445 -9.42 -0.39 -20.56
N SER A 446 -9.73 -1.51 -21.22
CA SER A 446 -11.06 -2.08 -21.36
C SER A 446 -11.32 -3.22 -20.36
N PHE A 447 -12.44 -3.16 -19.64
CA PHE A 447 -12.88 -4.13 -18.64
C PHE A 447 -14.28 -4.69 -19.03
N THR A 448 -14.41 -5.18 -20.27
CA THR A 448 -15.63 -5.76 -20.86
C THR A 448 -15.59 -7.29 -20.86
N GLN A 449 -16.71 -7.95 -21.23
CA GLN A 449 -16.80 -9.40 -21.35
C GLN A 449 -15.83 -9.98 -22.39
N GLU A 450 -15.58 -9.26 -23.49
CA GLU A 450 -14.63 -9.62 -24.55
C GLU A 450 -13.18 -9.70 -24.04
N THR A 451 -12.88 -8.92 -23.00
CA THR A 451 -11.55 -8.82 -22.38
C THR A 451 -11.42 -9.65 -21.10
N GLN A 452 -12.28 -10.65 -20.86
CA GLN A 452 -12.17 -11.54 -19.71
C GLN A 452 -11.20 -12.70 -19.99
N ALA A 453 -10.07 -12.73 -19.26
CA ALA A 453 -9.02 -13.73 -19.40
C ALA A 453 -9.20 -14.97 -18.49
N GLY A 454 -10.06 -14.88 -17.47
CA GLY A 454 -10.37 -15.98 -16.56
C GLY A 454 -11.07 -15.52 -15.29
N GLN A 455 -11.78 -16.42 -14.61
CA GLN A 455 -12.54 -16.08 -13.40
C GLN A 455 -11.71 -16.27 -12.12
N ILE A 456 -11.92 -15.40 -11.13
CA ILE A 456 -11.43 -15.53 -9.75
C ILE A 456 -12.66 -15.78 -8.87
N ALA A 457 -12.74 -16.95 -8.24
CA ALA A 457 -13.81 -17.26 -7.30
C ALA A 457 -13.65 -16.45 -6.00
N LYS A 458 -14.76 -16.13 -5.33
CA LYS A 458 -14.76 -15.46 -4.02
C LYS A 458 -13.84 -16.18 -3.00
N ASN A 459 -13.17 -15.39 -2.16
CA ASN A 459 -12.19 -15.80 -1.14
C ASN A 459 -10.91 -16.46 -1.70
N THR A 460 -10.75 -16.55 -3.02
CA THR A 460 -9.47 -16.93 -3.66
C THR A 460 -8.41 -15.87 -3.38
N VAL A 461 -7.20 -16.33 -3.01
CA VAL A 461 -6.02 -15.48 -2.86
C VAL A 461 -5.22 -15.47 -4.16
N PHE A 462 -4.82 -14.29 -4.60
CA PHE A 462 -3.96 -14.08 -5.78
C PHE A 462 -2.80 -13.13 -5.48
N GLU A 463 -1.77 -13.15 -6.33
CA GLU A 463 -0.60 -12.27 -6.27
C GLU A 463 -0.82 -11.03 -7.13
N VAL A 464 -0.35 -9.89 -6.65
CA VAL A 464 -0.31 -8.63 -7.41
C VAL A 464 1.12 -8.12 -7.45
N THR A 465 1.75 -8.19 -8.62
CA THR A 465 3.15 -7.82 -8.83
C THR A 465 3.36 -6.32 -9.05
N GLY A 466 2.30 -5.59 -9.40
CA GLY A 466 2.37 -4.17 -9.74
C GLY A 466 1.00 -3.48 -9.76
N ILE A 467 1.01 -2.16 -9.91
CA ILE A 467 -0.16 -1.32 -10.16
C ILE A 467 0.05 -0.60 -11.49
N VAL A 468 -0.97 -0.51 -12.33
CA VAL A 468 -0.96 0.32 -13.55
C VAL A 468 -2.26 1.09 -13.69
N PHE A 469 -2.22 2.25 -14.35
CA PHE A 469 -3.41 3.06 -14.60
C PHE A 469 -3.99 2.83 -16.00
N SER A 470 -5.32 2.84 -16.09
CA SER A 470 -6.04 2.90 -17.37
C SER A 470 -5.81 4.25 -18.06
N LYS A 471 -6.08 4.33 -19.38
CA LYS A 471 -6.17 5.60 -20.13
C LYS A 471 -7.04 6.66 -19.43
N THR A 472 -8.07 6.20 -18.71
CA THR A 472 -9.04 6.98 -17.93
C THR A 472 -8.63 7.24 -16.46
N GLY A 473 -7.43 6.85 -16.03
CA GLY A 473 -6.90 7.14 -14.69
C GLY A 473 -7.42 6.24 -13.56
N TYR A 474 -8.05 5.11 -13.88
CA TYR A 474 -8.43 4.12 -12.88
C TYR A 474 -7.30 3.12 -12.64
N PRO A 475 -6.90 2.82 -11.39
CA PRO A 475 -5.87 1.83 -11.12
C PRO A 475 -6.34 0.40 -11.42
N ARG A 476 -5.36 -0.45 -11.71
CA ARG A 476 -5.47 -1.87 -12.03
C ARG A 476 -4.38 -2.61 -11.27
N LEU A 477 -4.73 -3.77 -10.74
CA LEU A 477 -3.77 -4.72 -10.16
C LEU A 477 -3.15 -5.53 -11.30
N VAL A 478 -1.82 -5.63 -11.35
CA VAL A 478 -1.10 -6.47 -12.31
C VAL A 478 -0.85 -7.84 -11.68
N THR A 479 -1.17 -8.91 -12.40
CA THR A 479 -1.06 -10.31 -11.96
C THR A 479 -0.35 -11.15 -13.02
N ASP A 480 -0.05 -12.42 -12.71
CA ASP A 480 0.47 -13.40 -13.68
C ASP A 480 -0.50 -13.70 -14.84
N LYS A 481 -1.79 -13.37 -14.67
CA LYS A 481 -2.89 -13.67 -15.60
C LYS A 481 -3.52 -12.42 -16.22
N GLY A 482 -2.82 -11.28 -16.17
CA GLY A 482 -3.31 -10.00 -16.65
C GLY A 482 -3.76 -9.08 -15.50
N TYR A 483 -4.87 -8.37 -15.69
CA TYR A 483 -5.27 -7.24 -14.84
C TYR A 483 -6.52 -7.54 -14.00
N VAL A 484 -6.57 -7.05 -12.76
CA VAL A 484 -7.75 -7.11 -11.89
C VAL A 484 -8.15 -5.71 -11.44
N SER A 485 -9.44 -5.49 -11.16
CA SER A 485 -9.94 -4.19 -10.69
C SER A 485 -9.40 -3.89 -9.29
N ALA A 486 -8.72 -2.76 -9.14
CA ALA A 486 -8.16 -2.32 -7.87
C ALA A 486 -9.21 -1.70 -6.91
N ASN A 487 -10.51 -1.80 -7.20
CA ASN A 487 -11.56 -1.21 -6.35
C ASN A 487 -11.83 -2.06 -5.10
N LYS A 488 -11.84 -1.44 -3.91
CA LYS A 488 -12.03 -2.09 -2.60
C LYS A 488 -13.36 -2.84 -2.43
N THR A 489 -14.32 -2.65 -3.34
CA THR A 489 -15.57 -3.43 -3.41
C THR A 489 -15.32 -4.87 -3.89
N TYR A 490 -14.27 -5.09 -4.67
CA TYR A 490 -13.98 -6.37 -5.33
C TYR A 490 -12.78 -7.11 -4.71
N VAL A 491 -11.84 -6.38 -4.11
CA VAL A 491 -10.56 -6.91 -3.64
C VAL A 491 -10.18 -6.30 -2.30
N ASN A 492 -9.48 -7.08 -1.47
CA ASN A 492 -8.92 -6.61 -0.20
C ASN A 492 -7.45 -7.06 -0.09
N GLN A 493 -6.56 -6.14 0.26
CA GLN A 493 -5.12 -6.42 0.42
C GLN A 493 -4.89 -7.16 1.73
N LEU A 494 -4.27 -8.33 1.68
CA LEU A 494 -4.05 -9.15 2.87
C LEU A 494 -2.82 -8.72 3.65
N VAL A 495 -2.83 -8.99 4.96
CA VAL A 495 -1.64 -8.89 5.80
C VAL A 495 -0.57 -9.91 5.39
N GLU A 496 0.71 -9.59 5.61
CA GLU A 496 1.84 -10.45 5.22
C GLU A 496 1.72 -11.86 5.82
N ASN A 497 1.27 -11.98 7.08
CA ASN A 497 1.08 -13.25 7.76
C ASN A 497 -0.32 -13.88 7.54
N TYR A 498 -1.00 -13.61 6.43
CA TYR A 498 -2.30 -14.22 6.10
C TYR A 498 -2.26 -15.77 6.10
N SER A 499 -1.07 -16.35 5.92
CA SER A 499 -0.78 -17.78 6.10
C SER A 499 -1.22 -18.32 7.46
N ASP A 500 -1.29 -17.47 8.49
CA ASP A 500 -1.66 -17.83 9.86
C ASP A 500 -3.19 -17.88 10.06
N TYR A 501 -3.96 -17.71 8.99
CA TYR A 501 -5.42 -17.60 9.02
C TYR A 501 -6.09 -18.65 8.12
N TYR A 502 -7.37 -18.94 8.39
CA TYR A 502 -8.22 -19.75 7.52
C TYR A 502 -8.97 -18.86 6.52
N MET A 503 -8.96 -19.28 5.26
CA MET A 503 -9.47 -18.53 4.10
C MET A 503 -10.69 -19.19 3.46
N THR A 504 -11.25 -20.22 4.09
CA THR A 504 -12.33 -21.06 3.56
C THR A 504 -13.48 -21.18 4.57
N PRO A 505 -14.75 -20.98 4.17
CA PRO A 505 -15.91 -21.32 5.00
C PRO A 505 -15.97 -22.82 5.34
N GLY A 506 -16.78 -23.20 6.34
CA GLY A 506 -16.87 -24.58 6.81
C GLY A 506 -17.22 -24.69 8.29
N LYS A 507 -16.83 -25.79 8.94
CA LYS A 507 -16.93 -25.95 10.40
C LYS A 507 -15.55 -25.84 11.03
N VAL A 508 -15.45 -25.00 12.06
CA VAL A 508 -14.26 -24.89 12.92
C VAL A 508 -14.62 -25.20 14.36
N VAL A 509 -13.61 -25.35 15.20
CA VAL A 509 -13.72 -25.47 16.64
C VAL A 509 -12.70 -24.55 17.31
N THR A 510 -13.07 -23.94 18.44
CA THR A 510 -12.19 -23.03 19.18
C THR A 510 -11.09 -23.79 19.93
N THR A 511 -9.83 -23.40 19.72
CA THR A 511 -8.65 -23.97 20.42
C THR A 511 -8.35 -23.26 21.74
N THR A 512 -8.89 -22.06 21.94
CA THR A 512 -8.81 -21.27 23.18
C THR A 512 -10.20 -20.74 23.56
N ASN A 513 -10.31 -20.12 24.74
CA ASN A 513 -11.40 -19.18 24.97
C ASN A 513 -11.20 -17.96 24.03
N THR A 514 -12.29 -17.45 23.47
CA THR A 514 -12.29 -16.31 22.53
C THR A 514 -13.68 -15.63 22.57
N TRP A 515 -14.02 -14.77 21.61
CA TRP A 515 -15.28 -14.01 21.58
C TRP A 515 -15.86 -13.91 20.17
N HIS A 516 -17.18 -13.75 20.08
CA HIS A 516 -17.85 -13.15 18.92
C HIS A 516 -17.72 -11.63 18.99
N TYR A 517 -17.51 -10.99 17.85
CA TYR A 517 -17.37 -9.54 17.70
C TYR A 517 -18.41 -8.96 16.74
N ASN A 518 -18.95 -7.78 17.04
CA ASN A 518 -19.93 -7.10 16.17
C ASN A 518 -19.28 -6.35 14.99
N ASN A 519 -17.98 -6.11 15.04
CA ASN A 519 -17.22 -5.37 14.06
C ASN A 519 -16.08 -6.25 13.51
N LYS A 520 -15.92 -6.32 12.18
CA LYS A 520 -14.85 -7.08 11.51
C LYS A 520 -13.48 -6.36 11.61
N ASP A 521 -13.51 -5.04 11.73
CA ASP A 521 -12.35 -4.15 11.63
C ASP A 521 -11.67 -3.91 12.98
N SER A 522 -12.43 -3.96 14.07
CA SER A 522 -11.95 -3.78 15.44
C SER A 522 -12.32 -4.99 16.30
N PHE A 523 -11.31 -5.63 16.90
CA PHE A 523 -11.44 -6.79 17.78
C PHE A 523 -10.98 -6.42 19.20
N THR A 524 -11.74 -5.50 19.82
CA THR A 524 -11.46 -4.98 21.17
C THR A 524 -12.61 -5.29 22.13
N GLN A 525 -12.43 -5.02 23.43
CA GLN A 525 -13.45 -5.24 24.46
C GLN A 525 -14.78 -4.52 24.18
N GLN A 526 -14.74 -3.35 23.52
CA GLN A 526 -15.93 -2.57 23.14
C GLN A 526 -16.77 -3.23 22.02
N THR A 527 -16.17 -4.16 21.28
CA THR A 527 -16.81 -4.85 20.13
C THR A 527 -17.19 -6.30 20.43
N GLN A 528 -16.86 -6.80 21.63
CA GLN A 528 -17.22 -8.14 22.09
C GLN A 528 -18.74 -8.26 22.30
N VAL A 529 -19.31 -9.38 21.85
CA VAL A 529 -20.76 -9.67 21.90
C VAL A 529 -21.06 -10.84 22.83
N GLU A 530 -20.37 -11.96 22.64
CA GLU A 530 -20.61 -13.20 23.39
C GLU A 530 -19.29 -13.97 23.57
N PRO A 531 -18.98 -14.45 24.79
CA PRO A 531 -17.78 -15.25 25.02
C PRO A 531 -17.95 -16.66 24.46
N ILE A 532 -16.89 -17.17 23.84
CA ILE A 532 -16.83 -18.52 23.27
C ILE A 532 -15.79 -19.33 24.06
N SER A 533 -16.23 -20.38 24.74
CA SER A 533 -15.34 -21.31 25.43
C SER A 533 -14.49 -22.11 24.44
N LYS A 534 -13.31 -22.58 24.87
CA LYS A 534 -12.53 -23.61 24.17
C LYS A 534 -13.42 -24.85 23.86
N ASN A 535 -13.11 -25.54 22.76
CA ASN A 535 -13.79 -26.72 22.22
C ASN A 535 -15.22 -26.48 21.70
N THR A 536 -15.62 -25.22 21.49
CA THR A 536 -16.93 -24.88 20.92
C THR A 536 -16.87 -24.93 19.39
N VAL A 537 -17.77 -25.69 18.76
CA VAL A 537 -17.88 -25.80 17.30
C VAL A 537 -18.66 -24.61 16.75
N LEU A 538 -18.14 -23.99 15.69
CA LEU A 538 -18.70 -22.84 15.02
C LEU A 538 -18.94 -23.17 13.53
N THR A 539 -20.11 -22.79 13.01
CA THR A 539 -20.40 -22.81 11.58
C THR A 539 -19.95 -21.48 10.97
N VAL A 540 -18.97 -21.53 10.08
CA VAL A 540 -18.45 -20.38 9.34
C VAL A 540 -19.20 -20.28 8.01
N LYS A 541 -20.02 -19.25 7.85
CA LYS A 541 -20.82 -19.00 6.64
C LYS A 541 -20.01 -18.37 5.51
N ASP A 542 -19.03 -17.54 5.85
CA ASP A 542 -18.22 -16.78 4.90
C ASP A 542 -16.90 -16.33 5.56
N ILE A 543 -15.98 -15.78 4.77
CA ILE A 543 -14.82 -15.05 5.27
C ILE A 543 -15.02 -13.56 5.00
N ALA A 544 -14.83 -12.74 6.04
CA ALA A 544 -14.77 -11.30 5.94
C ALA A 544 -13.33 -10.82 6.17
N TYR A 545 -13.02 -9.60 5.74
CA TYR A 545 -11.69 -9.01 5.85
C TYR A 545 -11.79 -7.64 6.52
N SER A 546 -10.82 -7.32 7.39
CA SER A 546 -10.69 -5.95 7.89
C SER A 546 -10.23 -5.01 6.77
N GLU A 547 -10.45 -3.71 6.94
CA GLU A 547 -9.84 -2.65 6.10
C GLU A 547 -8.31 -2.78 6.03
N THR A 548 -7.71 -3.34 7.09
CA THR A 548 -6.28 -3.62 7.27
C THR A 548 -5.84 -5.02 6.82
N GLY A 549 -6.69 -5.81 6.15
CA GLY A 549 -6.28 -7.05 5.49
C GLY A 549 -6.33 -8.33 6.32
N TYR A 550 -6.82 -8.28 7.56
CA TYR A 550 -6.89 -9.47 8.42
C TYR A 550 -8.17 -10.28 8.16
N PRO A 551 -8.07 -11.60 7.90
CA PRO A 551 -9.25 -12.46 7.75
C PRO A 551 -10.05 -12.65 9.05
N ARG A 552 -11.36 -12.89 8.87
CA ARG A 552 -12.40 -13.03 9.91
C ARG A 552 -13.37 -14.14 9.51
N LEU A 553 -13.71 -15.01 10.44
CA LEU A 553 -14.76 -16.02 10.25
C LEU A 553 -16.13 -15.36 10.47
N VAL A 554 -17.03 -15.45 9.50
CA VAL A 554 -18.41 -14.94 9.63
C VAL A 554 -19.31 -16.03 10.20
N THR A 555 -20.00 -15.71 11.30
CA THR A 555 -20.90 -16.61 12.03
C THR A 555 -22.26 -15.94 12.24
N ASP A 556 -23.24 -16.71 12.72
CA ASP A 556 -24.60 -16.24 13.03
C ASP A 556 -24.64 -15.18 14.14
N LYS A 557 -23.55 -15.02 14.90
CA LYS A 557 -23.41 -14.08 16.02
C LYS A 557 -22.38 -12.97 15.76
N GLY A 558 -21.96 -12.80 14.50
CA GLY A 558 -20.93 -11.84 14.11
C GLY A 558 -19.60 -12.50 13.74
N TYR A 559 -18.49 -11.84 14.02
CA TYR A 559 -17.16 -12.20 13.56
C TYR A 559 -16.35 -12.95 14.63
N VAL A 560 -15.54 -13.92 14.22
CA VAL A 560 -14.54 -14.61 15.06
C VAL A 560 -13.17 -14.55 14.35
N SER A 561 -12.08 -14.65 15.10
CA SER A 561 -10.73 -14.59 14.52
C SER A 561 -10.47 -15.82 13.66
N ALA A 562 -10.10 -15.62 12.40
CA ALA A 562 -9.71 -16.70 11.51
C ALA A 562 -8.28 -17.21 11.78
N ASN A 563 -7.56 -16.62 12.74
CA ASN A 563 -6.19 -17.00 13.07
C ASN A 563 -6.14 -18.42 13.71
N LYS A 564 -5.16 -19.21 13.25
CA LYS A 564 -4.90 -20.61 13.59
C LYS A 564 -4.57 -20.87 15.06
N GLY A 565 -4.24 -19.84 15.83
CA GLY A 565 -4.06 -19.94 17.29
C GLY A 565 -5.38 -20.07 18.06
N PHE A 566 -6.49 -19.55 17.53
CA PHE A 566 -7.80 -19.45 18.24
C PHE A 566 -8.85 -20.45 17.75
N THR A 567 -8.70 -20.96 16.52
CA THR A 567 -9.61 -21.92 15.89
C THR A 567 -8.85 -22.97 15.08
N THR A 568 -9.51 -24.07 14.75
CA THR A 568 -9.07 -25.05 13.74
C THR A 568 -10.28 -25.66 13.03
N PRO A 569 -10.20 -26.04 11.75
CA PRO A 569 -11.17 -26.92 11.11
C PRO A 569 -11.43 -28.16 11.95
N ILE A 570 -12.68 -28.63 11.92
CA ILE A 570 -13.11 -29.86 12.59
C ILE A 570 -13.84 -30.76 11.60
N VAL A 571 -13.65 -32.07 11.71
CA VAL A 571 -14.26 -33.06 10.79
C VAL A 571 -15.80 -32.95 10.77
N ASN A 572 -16.39 -33.21 9.60
CA ASN A 572 -17.84 -33.05 9.39
C ASN A 572 -18.69 -33.88 10.37
N ASN A 573 -18.19 -35.05 10.80
CA ASN A 573 -18.82 -35.93 11.79
C ASN A 573 -18.31 -35.73 13.24
N HIS A 574 -17.89 -34.51 13.61
CA HIS A 574 -17.58 -34.12 15.00
C HIS A 574 -18.67 -34.46 16.03
N SER A 575 -19.92 -34.65 15.58
CA SER A 575 -21.02 -35.25 16.35
C SER A 575 -20.64 -36.56 17.04
N ASP A 576 -19.74 -37.33 16.42
CA ASP A 576 -19.37 -38.69 16.81
C ASP A 576 -18.22 -38.69 17.83
N TYR A 577 -17.76 -37.50 18.26
CA TYR A 577 -16.60 -37.31 19.12
C TYR A 577 -16.99 -36.56 20.41
N PHE A 578 -16.22 -36.78 21.48
CA PHE A 578 -16.32 -36.02 22.72
C PHE A 578 -15.51 -34.72 22.62
N LEU A 579 -16.14 -33.59 22.94
CA LEU A 579 -15.53 -32.26 22.95
C LEU A 579 -15.49 -31.63 24.36
N LYS A 580 -15.39 -32.49 25.39
CA LYS A 580 -15.22 -32.08 26.80
C LYS A 580 -14.20 -32.95 27.52
N THR A 581 -13.52 -32.37 28.51
CA THR A 581 -12.63 -33.08 29.45
C THR A 581 -13.42 -33.86 30.50
N GLY A 582 -12.75 -34.71 31.28
CA GLY A 582 -13.37 -35.52 32.33
C GLY A 582 -12.85 -36.96 32.37
N LYS A 583 -13.59 -37.86 33.02
CA LYS A 583 -13.25 -39.29 33.08
C LYS A 583 -14.13 -40.11 32.13
N PHE A 584 -13.49 -40.97 31.35
CA PHE A 584 -14.12 -41.79 30.32
C PHE A 584 -13.75 -43.26 30.53
N LEU A 585 -14.62 -44.17 30.08
CA LEU A 585 -14.42 -45.61 30.13
C LEU A 585 -14.33 -46.17 28.71
N THR A 586 -13.32 -47.01 28.45
CA THR A 586 -13.10 -47.60 27.12
C THR A 586 -14.16 -48.64 26.74
N SER A 587 -14.81 -48.41 25.60
CA SER A 587 -15.86 -49.27 25.05
C SER A 587 -15.30 -50.51 24.34
N GLN A 588 -14.02 -50.47 23.92
CA GLN A 588 -13.29 -51.57 23.30
C GLN A 588 -11.79 -51.46 23.59
N ASN A 589 -11.00 -52.44 23.16
CA ASN A 589 -9.53 -52.33 23.17
C ASN A 589 -9.11 -51.28 22.14
N ILE A 590 -8.29 -50.33 22.57
CA ILE A 590 -7.69 -49.26 21.76
C ILE A 590 -6.22 -49.07 22.17
N TRP A 591 -5.60 -47.96 21.77
CA TRP A 591 -4.22 -47.64 22.11
C TRP A 591 -4.11 -46.18 22.58
N TYR A 592 -3.10 -45.91 23.41
CA TYR A 592 -2.52 -44.57 23.52
C TYR A 592 -1.58 -44.33 22.34
N TYR A 593 -1.49 -43.08 21.89
CA TYR A 593 -0.65 -42.67 20.77
C TYR A 593 0.31 -41.53 21.17
N ASN A 594 1.53 -41.57 20.65
CA ASN A 594 2.57 -40.58 20.90
C ASN A 594 2.43 -39.32 20.02
N ASP A 595 1.73 -39.41 18.88
CA ASP A 595 1.39 -38.28 18.02
C ASP A 595 -0.13 -38.03 18.07
N LYS A 596 -0.54 -36.75 18.00
CA LYS A 596 -1.93 -36.32 17.86
C LYS A 596 -2.41 -36.35 16.40
N ASP A 597 -1.49 -36.17 15.45
CA ASP A 597 -1.80 -36.06 14.04
C ASP A 597 -1.99 -37.45 13.43
N LEU A 598 -0.96 -38.31 13.53
CA LEU A 598 -0.95 -39.67 13.03
C LEU A 598 -1.40 -40.69 14.10
N PHE A 599 -2.44 -41.47 13.79
CA PHE A 599 -3.03 -42.51 14.66
C PHE A 599 -2.88 -43.89 13.97
N ALA A 600 -1.63 -44.32 13.80
CA ALA A 600 -1.25 -45.54 13.07
C ALA A 600 -0.35 -46.44 13.94
N THR A 601 0.01 -47.63 13.45
CA THR A 601 0.72 -48.66 14.22
C THR A 601 2.06 -48.16 14.78
N GLU A 602 2.79 -47.37 14.00
CA GLU A 602 4.07 -46.75 14.31
C GLU A 602 4.00 -45.63 15.36
N THR A 603 2.81 -45.08 15.65
CA THR A 603 2.61 -44.08 16.71
C THR A 603 1.94 -44.63 17.96
N GLN A 604 1.61 -45.92 18.00
CA GLN A 604 1.07 -46.60 19.19
C GLN A 604 2.11 -46.63 20.33
N ALA A 605 1.67 -46.34 21.55
CA ALA A 605 2.51 -46.24 22.75
C ALA A 605 2.27 -47.40 23.73
N GLU A 606 1.05 -47.54 24.21
CA GLU A 606 0.63 -48.57 25.17
C GLU A 606 -0.79 -49.07 24.82
N PRO A 607 -1.05 -50.39 24.87
CA PRO A 607 -2.38 -50.93 24.60
C PRO A 607 -3.34 -50.60 25.75
N LEU A 608 -4.49 -50.03 25.40
CA LEU A 608 -5.51 -49.58 26.34
C LEU A 608 -6.73 -50.51 26.25
N ALA A 609 -6.85 -51.43 27.21
CA ALA A 609 -7.88 -52.46 27.24
C ALA A 609 -9.30 -51.89 27.40
N LYS A 610 -10.31 -52.68 27.01
CA LYS A 610 -11.74 -52.42 27.23
C LYS A 610 -12.10 -52.40 28.72
N GLY A 611 -12.86 -51.40 29.15
CA GLY A 611 -13.29 -51.22 30.54
C GLY A 611 -12.25 -50.56 31.45
N THR A 612 -11.20 -49.98 30.88
CA THR A 612 -10.23 -49.13 31.60
C THR A 612 -10.77 -47.70 31.68
N MET A 613 -10.64 -47.08 32.86
CA MET A 613 -10.90 -45.65 33.02
C MET A 613 -9.70 -44.84 32.55
N ILE A 614 -9.94 -43.79 31.76
CA ILE A 614 -8.96 -42.76 31.44
C ILE A 614 -9.43 -41.40 31.97
N GLU A 615 -8.47 -40.57 32.38
CA GLU A 615 -8.69 -39.18 32.76
C GLU A 615 -8.14 -38.26 31.68
N VAL A 616 -9.03 -37.41 31.16
CA VAL A 616 -8.78 -36.55 30.00
C VAL A 616 -8.62 -35.12 30.48
N LYS A 617 -7.38 -34.63 30.38
CA LYS A 617 -6.95 -33.34 30.92
C LYS A 617 -7.17 -32.18 29.95
N ASP A 618 -7.08 -32.44 28.65
CA ASP A 618 -7.36 -31.47 27.61
C ASP A 618 -7.84 -32.16 26.31
N ILE A 619 -8.24 -31.36 25.32
CA ILE A 619 -8.52 -31.78 23.96
C ILE A 619 -7.64 -31.01 22.99
N VAL A 620 -7.05 -31.74 22.05
CA VAL A 620 -6.29 -31.21 20.90
C VAL A 620 -6.86 -31.78 19.61
N TYR A 621 -6.47 -31.21 18.47
CA TYR A 621 -6.97 -31.61 17.17
C TYR A 621 -5.79 -32.03 16.26
N SER A 622 -6.02 -33.03 15.42
CA SER A 622 -5.10 -33.35 14.33
C SER A 622 -5.05 -32.21 13.30
N LYS A 623 -4.00 -32.15 12.47
CA LYS A 623 -3.93 -31.28 11.27
C LYS A 623 -5.18 -31.40 10.37
N THR A 624 -5.82 -32.56 10.37
CA THR A 624 -7.05 -32.91 9.63
C THR A 624 -8.35 -32.66 10.41
N GLY A 625 -8.29 -32.07 11.62
CA GLY A 625 -9.46 -31.68 12.40
C GLY A 625 -10.15 -32.79 13.19
N TYR A 626 -9.53 -33.97 13.35
CA TYR A 626 -10.05 -35.01 14.24
C TYR A 626 -9.74 -34.67 15.71
N PRO A 627 -10.74 -34.71 16.62
CA PRO A 627 -10.48 -34.47 18.04
C PRO A 627 -9.74 -35.64 18.71
N ARG A 628 -8.72 -35.31 19.51
CA ARG A 628 -7.93 -36.23 20.33
C ARG A 628 -8.02 -35.82 21.79
N LEU A 629 -8.19 -36.79 22.68
CA LEU A 629 -8.22 -36.60 24.13
C LEU A 629 -6.80 -36.73 24.69
N VAL A 630 -6.38 -35.77 25.51
CA VAL A 630 -5.04 -35.73 26.11
C VAL A 630 -5.07 -36.40 27.49
N THR A 631 -4.18 -37.36 27.69
CA THR A 631 -4.00 -38.12 28.94
C THR A 631 -2.53 -38.09 29.38
N ASP A 632 -2.22 -38.54 30.61
CA ASP A 632 -0.82 -38.66 31.08
C ASP A 632 0.02 -39.70 30.32
N LYS A 633 -0.61 -40.54 29.49
CA LYS A 633 0.06 -41.54 28.63
C LYS A 633 0.05 -41.17 27.15
N GLY A 634 -0.23 -39.91 26.81
CA GLY A 634 -0.36 -39.44 25.43
C GLY A 634 -1.82 -39.33 24.97
N TYR A 635 -2.06 -39.52 23.68
CA TYR A 635 -3.33 -39.20 23.03
C TYR A 635 -4.24 -40.41 22.85
N VAL A 636 -5.54 -40.21 22.99
CA VAL A 636 -6.59 -41.22 22.71
C VAL A 636 -7.61 -40.62 21.73
N SER A 637 -8.23 -41.43 20.89
CA SER A 637 -9.25 -40.96 19.94
C SER A 637 -10.52 -40.59 20.68
N ALA A 638 -11.07 -39.39 20.41
CA ALA A 638 -12.27 -38.91 21.09
C ALA A 638 -13.58 -39.56 20.61
N ASN A 639 -13.52 -40.57 19.73
CA ASN A 639 -14.69 -41.16 19.09
C ASN A 639 -15.58 -41.95 20.09
N LYS A 640 -16.89 -41.71 20.04
CA LYS A 640 -17.92 -42.29 20.91
C LYS A 640 -18.14 -43.79 20.71
N ALA A 641 -17.68 -44.38 19.62
CA ALA A 641 -17.64 -45.83 19.46
C ALA A 641 -16.60 -46.48 20.41
N TYR A 642 -15.53 -45.75 20.75
CA TYR A 642 -14.38 -46.26 21.50
C TYR A 642 -14.42 -45.91 22.99
N LEU A 643 -15.23 -44.92 23.37
CA LEU A 643 -15.29 -44.37 24.72
C LEU A 643 -16.75 -44.15 25.16
N SER A 644 -16.97 -44.20 26.46
CA SER A 644 -18.22 -43.82 27.13
C SER A 644 -17.90 -42.87 28.28
N GLU A 645 -18.84 -42.00 28.65
CA GLU A 645 -18.65 -41.11 29.81
C GLU A 645 -18.74 -41.91 31.11
N ALA A 646 -17.94 -41.55 32.12
CA ALA A 646 -18.10 -42.11 33.46
C ALA A 646 -19.45 -41.67 34.08
N ILE A 647 -19.99 -42.49 35.00
CA ILE A 647 -21.26 -42.19 35.67
C ILE A 647 -21.23 -40.82 36.38
N SER A 648 -22.32 -40.06 36.26
CA SER A 648 -22.38 -38.66 36.71
C SER A 648 -22.16 -38.48 38.22
N ASN A 649 -22.39 -39.52 39.02
CA ASN A 649 -22.17 -39.53 40.47
C ASN A 649 -20.90 -40.31 40.89
N LEU A 650 -19.87 -40.41 40.02
CA LEU A 650 -18.62 -41.14 40.31
C LEU A 650 -17.98 -40.76 41.66
N ASN A 651 -18.08 -39.50 42.10
CA ASN A 651 -17.59 -39.03 43.40
C ASN A 651 -18.23 -39.75 44.60
N SER A 652 -19.43 -40.33 44.43
CA SER A 652 -20.11 -41.20 45.40
C SER A 652 -19.53 -42.63 45.45
N TYR A 653 -18.46 -42.92 44.72
CA TYR A 653 -17.80 -44.23 44.66
C TYR A 653 -16.32 -44.14 45.06
N ILE A 654 -15.75 -45.30 45.36
CA ILE A 654 -14.31 -45.52 45.54
C ILE A 654 -13.75 -45.96 44.17
N THR A 655 -12.72 -45.27 43.70
CA THR A 655 -12.15 -45.42 42.34
C THR A 655 -10.69 -45.89 42.34
N GLU A 656 -10.13 -46.18 43.51
CA GLU A 656 -8.75 -46.63 43.72
C GLU A 656 -8.72 -47.91 44.57
N PRO A 657 -7.77 -48.84 44.33
CA PRO A 657 -7.65 -50.09 45.08
C PRO A 657 -7.07 -49.83 46.47
N ILE A 658 -7.95 -49.62 47.45
CA ILE A 658 -7.62 -49.35 48.86
C ILE A 658 -8.44 -50.27 49.77
N LYS A 659 -7.92 -50.58 50.97
CA LYS A 659 -8.71 -51.34 51.95
C LYS A 659 -9.98 -50.58 52.32
N VAL A 660 -11.12 -51.27 52.37
CA VAL A 660 -12.43 -50.67 52.70
C VAL A 660 -13.10 -51.38 53.87
N VAL A 661 -14.04 -50.70 54.50
CA VAL A 661 -14.93 -51.25 55.52
C VAL A 661 -16.36 -51.15 55.02
N THR A 662 -17.19 -52.17 55.22
CA THR A 662 -18.62 -52.07 54.89
C THR A 662 -19.36 -51.16 55.87
N ARG A 663 -20.07 -50.15 55.35
CA ARG A 663 -20.94 -49.25 56.14
C ARG A 663 -22.27 -49.88 56.48
N GLU A 664 -22.78 -50.75 55.62
CA GLU A 664 -24.01 -51.52 55.82
C GLU A 664 -23.81 -52.98 55.39
N SER A 665 -24.74 -53.85 55.77
CA SER A 665 -24.74 -55.23 55.28
C SER A 665 -25.01 -55.24 53.77
N THR A 666 -24.10 -55.85 53.02
CA THR A 666 -24.14 -55.93 51.55
C THR A 666 -23.85 -57.36 51.12
N TRP A 667 -23.37 -57.58 49.89
CA TRP A 667 -23.05 -58.90 49.36
C TRP A 667 -21.75 -58.86 48.53
N TYR A 668 -21.07 -60.00 48.47
CA TYR A 668 -20.21 -60.32 47.33
C TYR A 668 -21.09 -60.73 46.14
N TYR A 669 -20.67 -60.36 44.94
CA TYR A 669 -21.36 -60.66 43.69
C TYR A 669 -20.44 -61.42 42.73
N ASN A 670 -20.99 -62.42 42.05
CA ASN A 670 -20.29 -63.21 41.03
C ASN A 670 -20.16 -62.49 39.67
N SER A 671 -20.86 -61.36 39.48
CA SER A 671 -20.82 -60.54 38.28
C SER A 671 -20.47 -59.09 38.62
N LYS A 672 -19.54 -58.49 37.87
CA LYS A 672 -19.26 -57.05 37.95
C LYS A 672 -20.36 -56.20 37.28
N ASP A 673 -21.06 -56.77 36.30
CA ASP A 673 -22.00 -56.06 35.44
C ASP A 673 -23.41 -55.99 36.04
N GLU A 674 -23.89 -57.08 36.63
CA GLU A 674 -25.21 -57.17 37.27
C GLU A 674 -25.04 -57.32 38.78
N PHE A 675 -25.67 -56.42 39.54
CA PHE A 675 -25.73 -56.44 41.00
C PHE A 675 -27.20 -56.66 41.42
N SER A 676 -27.67 -57.90 41.29
CA SER A 676 -29.03 -58.33 41.62
C SER A 676 -29.03 -59.58 42.51
N THR A 677 -30.20 -59.99 42.99
CA THR A 677 -30.40 -61.24 43.73
C THR A 677 -29.95 -62.49 42.97
N LYS A 678 -29.88 -62.46 41.63
CA LYS A 678 -29.37 -63.57 40.80
C LYS A 678 -27.85 -63.76 40.90
N THR A 679 -27.15 -62.71 41.30
CA THR A 679 -25.68 -62.62 41.23
C THR A 679 -25.01 -62.53 42.60
N GLN A 680 -25.80 -62.45 43.68
CA GLN A 680 -25.32 -62.51 45.06
C GLN A 680 -24.69 -63.88 45.35
N ALA A 681 -23.52 -63.86 46.00
CA ALA A 681 -22.74 -65.06 46.31
C ALA A 681 -22.72 -65.34 47.82
N GLU A 682 -22.13 -64.44 48.60
CA GLU A 682 -22.01 -64.53 50.06
C GLU A 682 -22.45 -63.21 50.68
N LYS A 683 -23.27 -63.28 51.74
CA LYS A 683 -23.75 -62.09 52.46
C LYS A 683 -22.62 -61.49 53.27
N LEU A 684 -22.40 -60.19 53.11
CA LEU A 684 -21.27 -59.48 53.67
C LEU A 684 -21.74 -58.56 54.82
N PRO A 685 -21.44 -58.87 56.09
CA PRO A 685 -21.90 -58.08 57.23
C PRO A 685 -21.40 -56.63 57.20
N LYS A 686 -22.11 -55.75 57.90
CA LYS A 686 -21.63 -54.40 58.28
C LYS A 686 -20.32 -54.49 59.09
N TYR A 687 -19.47 -53.48 58.98
CA TYR A 687 -18.15 -53.40 59.63
C TYR A 687 -17.12 -54.48 59.24
N THR A 688 -17.33 -55.18 58.13
CA THR A 688 -16.32 -56.10 57.57
C THR A 688 -15.22 -55.32 56.87
N LEU A 689 -13.96 -55.54 57.25
CA LEU A 689 -12.79 -55.04 56.51
C LEU A 689 -12.55 -55.92 55.27
N LEU A 690 -12.33 -55.30 54.11
CA LEU A 690 -12.04 -55.94 52.84
C LEU A 690 -10.70 -55.42 52.30
N ASP A 691 -9.81 -56.34 51.93
CA ASP A 691 -8.66 -56.03 51.09
C ASP A 691 -9.13 -55.98 49.61
N VAL A 692 -9.03 -54.81 48.99
CA VAL A 692 -9.41 -54.59 47.58
C VAL A 692 -8.18 -54.76 46.70
N LYS A 693 -8.28 -55.65 45.71
CA LYS A 693 -7.18 -55.95 44.78
C LYS A 693 -7.12 -55.01 43.57
N ASP A 694 -8.28 -54.60 43.08
CA ASP A 694 -8.44 -53.81 41.86
C ASP A 694 -9.82 -53.11 41.82
N ILE A 695 -10.01 -52.16 40.90
CA ILE A 695 -11.28 -51.47 40.63
C ILE A 695 -11.70 -51.74 39.18
N VAL A 696 -12.76 -52.52 38.99
CA VAL A 696 -13.33 -52.79 37.67
C VAL A 696 -14.68 -52.09 37.50
N TYR A 697 -15.07 -51.83 36.24
CA TYR A 697 -16.29 -51.11 35.92
C TYR A 697 -17.33 -52.06 35.31
N SER A 698 -18.61 -51.86 35.61
CA SER A 698 -19.71 -52.52 34.89
C SER A 698 -19.76 -52.04 33.42
N LYS A 699 -20.45 -52.81 32.56
CA LYS A 699 -20.87 -52.34 31.21
C LYS A 699 -21.58 -50.97 31.21
N THR A 700 -22.11 -50.56 32.35
CA THR A 700 -22.84 -49.30 32.59
C THR A 700 -22.01 -48.26 33.35
N GLY A 701 -20.68 -48.43 33.44
CA GLY A 701 -19.76 -47.44 34.01
C GLY A 701 -19.69 -47.39 35.54
N TYR A 702 -20.35 -48.29 36.26
CA TYR A 702 -20.34 -48.28 37.73
C TYR A 702 -19.09 -48.99 38.29
N PRO A 703 -18.31 -48.35 39.19
CA PRO A 703 -17.16 -48.99 39.83
C PRO A 703 -17.57 -50.14 40.75
N ARG A 704 -16.67 -51.14 40.83
CA ARG A 704 -16.76 -52.37 41.62
C ARG A 704 -15.40 -52.62 42.28
N LEU A 705 -15.43 -52.97 43.56
CA LEU A 705 -14.24 -53.42 44.27
C LEU A 705 -14.00 -54.89 43.93
N VAL A 706 -12.80 -55.24 43.46
CA VAL A 706 -12.38 -56.63 43.27
C VAL A 706 -11.81 -57.17 44.57
N THR A 707 -12.30 -58.33 45.01
CA THR A 707 -11.85 -59.04 46.21
C THR A 707 -11.64 -60.53 45.91
N ASP A 708 -10.98 -61.27 46.80
CA ASP A 708 -10.83 -62.73 46.67
C ASP A 708 -12.15 -63.52 46.63
N LYS A 709 -13.27 -62.91 47.01
CA LYS A 709 -14.62 -63.51 46.98
C LYS A 709 -15.51 -62.94 45.88
N GLY A 710 -14.94 -62.25 44.89
CA GLY A 710 -15.67 -61.60 43.79
C GLY A 710 -15.86 -60.10 44.02
N TYR A 711 -16.96 -59.55 43.51
CA TYR A 711 -17.16 -58.10 43.38
C TYR A 711 -17.99 -57.52 44.52
N VAL A 712 -17.61 -56.35 45.04
CA VAL A 712 -18.37 -55.60 46.06
C VAL A 712 -18.69 -54.19 45.54
N SER A 713 -19.76 -53.58 46.05
CA SER A 713 -20.17 -52.24 45.63
C SER A 713 -19.18 -51.19 46.14
N ALA A 714 -18.55 -50.46 45.22
CA ALA A 714 -17.67 -49.36 45.53
C ALA A 714 -18.42 -48.07 45.94
N ASN A 715 -19.77 -48.09 45.96
CA ASN A 715 -20.56 -46.94 46.37
C ASN A 715 -20.38 -46.65 47.87
N LYS A 716 -20.09 -45.39 48.20
CA LYS A 716 -19.75 -44.88 49.53
C LYS A 716 -20.89 -45.01 50.57
N ASN A 717 -22.10 -45.42 50.16
CA ASN A 717 -23.19 -45.78 51.06
C ASN A 717 -23.04 -47.21 51.63
N TYR A 718 -22.41 -48.13 50.89
CA TYR A 718 -22.23 -49.53 51.31
C TYR A 718 -20.81 -49.84 51.79
N THR A 719 -19.80 -49.14 51.26
CA THR A 719 -18.39 -49.28 51.65
C THR A 719 -17.78 -47.92 51.97
N THR A 720 -16.69 -47.88 52.72
CA THR A 720 -15.95 -46.65 53.05
C THR A 720 -14.45 -46.95 53.08
N PRO A 721 -13.56 -46.03 52.67
CA PRO A 721 -12.12 -46.20 52.88
C PRO A 721 -11.80 -46.52 54.34
N ALA A 722 -10.90 -47.47 54.57
CA ALA A 722 -10.31 -47.68 55.88
C ALA A 722 -9.31 -46.56 56.21
N ILE A 723 -9.07 -46.31 57.49
CA ILE A 723 -8.00 -45.40 57.94
C ILE A 723 -6.62 -45.89 57.47
N SER A 724 -5.71 -44.99 57.14
CA SER A 724 -4.40 -45.32 56.53
C SER A 724 -3.54 -46.26 57.37
N ASN A 725 -3.71 -46.25 58.70
CA ASN A 725 -3.02 -47.12 59.64
C ASN A 725 -3.89 -48.30 60.15
N ILE A 726 -4.90 -48.74 59.39
CA ILE A 726 -5.85 -49.80 59.78
C ILE A 726 -5.16 -51.09 60.21
N ASP A 727 -4.03 -51.45 59.59
CA ASP A 727 -3.27 -52.65 59.95
C ASP A 727 -2.61 -52.57 61.34
N SER A 728 -2.57 -51.40 61.98
CA SER A 728 -2.22 -51.22 63.40
C SER A 728 -3.36 -51.56 64.37
N TYR A 729 -4.53 -51.98 63.87
CA TYR A 729 -5.71 -52.30 64.67
C TYR A 729 -6.12 -53.77 64.53
N ILE A 730 -6.86 -54.28 65.52
CA ILE A 730 -7.51 -55.59 65.51
C ILE A 730 -8.88 -55.46 64.84
N THR A 731 -9.09 -56.21 63.76
CA THR A 731 -10.27 -56.09 62.88
C THR A 731 -11.08 -57.39 62.76
N LYS A 732 -10.87 -58.32 63.70
CA LYS A 732 -11.67 -59.55 63.88
C LYS A 732 -12.00 -59.74 65.37
N PRO A 733 -13.21 -60.22 65.74
CA PRO A 733 -13.57 -60.54 67.12
C PRO A 733 -12.81 -61.77 67.64
N GLY A 734 -12.88 -62.02 68.95
CA GLY A 734 -12.15 -63.10 69.62
C GLY A 734 -11.81 -62.77 71.09
N LYS A 735 -10.94 -63.58 71.70
CA LYS A 735 -10.37 -63.26 73.03
C LYS A 735 -9.23 -62.27 72.87
N MET A 736 -9.27 -61.18 73.62
CA MET A 736 -8.24 -60.13 73.62
C MET A 736 -7.66 -59.96 75.02
N LYS A 737 -6.42 -59.48 75.09
CA LYS A 737 -5.73 -59.20 76.36
C LYS A 737 -5.21 -57.77 76.37
N ALA A 738 -5.37 -57.07 77.48
CA ALA A 738 -4.92 -55.70 77.65
C ALA A 738 -3.40 -55.63 77.86
N LYS A 739 -2.71 -54.81 77.05
CA LYS A 739 -1.25 -54.60 77.11
C LYS A 739 -0.84 -53.44 78.01
N ALA A 740 -1.80 -52.56 78.33
CA ALA A 740 -1.69 -51.45 79.26
C ALA A 740 -2.97 -51.39 80.12
N ASN A 741 -3.01 -50.51 81.13
CA ASN A 741 -4.27 -50.16 81.78
C ASN A 741 -5.10 -49.32 80.79
N ILE A 742 -6.29 -49.79 80.45
CA ILE A 742 -7.18 -49.18 79.45
C ILE A 742 -8.61 -49.12 79.98
N TRP A 743 -9.55 -48.54 79.24
CA TRP A 743 -10.93 -48.37 79.68
C TRP A 743 -11.93 -48.98 78.71
N HIS A 744 -13.04 -49.45 79.27
CA HIS A 744 -14.31 -49.55 78.54
C HIS A 744 -14.93 -48.15 78.44
N TYR A 745 -15.55 -47.86 77.31
CA TYR A 745 -16.24 -46.61 77.02
C TYR A 745 -17.71 -46.86 76.67
N ASN A 746 -18.63 -45.98 77.10
CA ASN A 746 -20.06 -46.10 76.78
C ASN A 746 -20.39 -45.63 75.35
N ASN A 747 -19.50 -44.86 74.72
CA ASN A 747 -19.64 -44.31 73.38
C ASN A 747 -18.53 -44.87 72.48
N LYS A 748 -18.88 -45.33 71.27
CA LYS A 748 -17.90 -45.86 70.30
C LYS A 748 -17.09 -44.76 69.62
N ASP A 749 -17.65 -43.55 69.54
CA ASP A 749 -17.11 -42.42 68.79
C ASP A 749 -16.25 -41.51 69.67
N ASN A 750 -16.69 -41.24 70.90
CA ASN A 750 -15.93 -40.46 71.89
C ASN A 750 -15.22 -41.36 72.93
N PHE A 751 -13.89 -41.26 73.00
CA PHE A 751 -12.98 -42.06 73.82
C PHE A 751 -12.23 -41.24 74.89
N MET A 752 -12.85 -40.14 75.34
CA MET A 752 -12.34 -39.22 76.37
C MET A 752 -12.71 -39.68 77.79
N VAL A 753 -12.41 -38.87 78.82
CA VAL A 753 -12.54 -39.29 80.24
C VAL A 753 -14.01 -39.45 80.64
N GLU A 754 -14.88 -38.56 80.16
CA GLU A 754 -16.30 -38.50 80.48
C GLU A 754 -17.13 -39.66 79.91
N THR A 755 -16.58 -40.46 78.98
CA THR A 755 -17.22 -41.67 78.45
C THR A 755 -16.69 -42.97 79.06
N GLN A 756 -15.74 -42.91 79.99
CA GLN A 756 -15.16 -44.10 80.65
C GLN A 756 -16.17 -44.78 81.60
N VAL A 757 -16.23 -46.11 81.54
CA VAL A 757 -17.19 -46.93 82.32
C VAL A 757 -16.49 -47.79 83.37
N GLN A 758 -15.45 -48.54 82.97
CA GLN A 758 -14.69 -49.42 83.86
C GLN A 758 -13.28 -49.65 83.31
N GLN A 759 -12.27 -49.53 84.17
CA GLN A 759 -10.89 -49.81 83.81
C GLN A 759 -10.66 -51.32 83.60
N ILE A 760 -9.82 -51.65 82.63
CA ILE A 760 -9.26 -52.97 82.37
C ILE A 760 -7.79 -52.90 82.76
N ALA A 761 -7.36 -53.71 83.72
CA ALA A 761 -5.96 -53.77 84.14
C ALA A 761 -5.09 -54.44 83.06
N LYS A 762 -3.82 -54.04 82.98
CA LYS A 762 -2.82 -54.71 82.14
C LYS A 762 -2.76 -56.20 82.48
N GLY A 763 -2.83 -57.04 81.45
CA GLY A 763 -2.83 -58.50 81.55
C GLY A 763 -4.23 -59.13 81.62
N THR A 764 -5.29 -58.37 81.88
CA THR A 764 -6.66 -58.90 81.88
C THR A 764 -7.07 -59.35 80.47
N THR A 765 -7.64 -60.56 80.38
CA THR A 765 -8.25 -61.11 79.16
C THR A 765 -9.76 -60.85 79.15
N PHE A 766 -10.30 -60.46 78.00
CA PHE A 766 -11.73 -60.18 77.80
C PHE A 766 -12.20 -60.69 76.43
N THR A 767 -13.51 -60.94 76.29
CA THR A 767 -14.11 -61.45 75.05
C THR A 767 -14.69 -60.32 74.22
N VAL A 768 -14.29 -60.23 72.96
CA VAL A 768 -14.83 -59.28 71.99
C VAL A 768 -15.90 -59.97 71.14
N LYS A 769 -17.13 -59.44 71.20
CA LYS A 769 -18.31 -59.98 70.52
C LYS A 769 -18.27 -59.67 69.02
N GLU A 770 -17.96 -58.41 68.69
CA GLU A 770 -17.89 -57.90 67.31
C GLU A 770 -16.90 -56.72 67.24
N ILE A 771 -16.63 -56.26 66.02
CA ILE A 771 -15.86 -55.05 65.75
C ILE A 771 -16.81 -54.02 65.15
N VAL A 772 -16.87 -52.83 65.75
CA VAL A 772 -17.59 -51.68 65.18
C VAL A 772 -16.60 -50.56 64.86
N TYR A 773 -17.01 -49.59 64.06
CA TYR A 773 -16.16 -48.46 63.67
C TYR A 773 -16.75 -47.16 64.18
N SER A 774 -15.88 -46.23 64.57
CA SER A 774 -16.30 -44.85 64.83
C SER A 774 -16.73 -44.15 63.53
N GLU A 775 -17.45 -43.04 63.63
CA GLU A 775 -17.75 -42.16 62.49
C GLU A 775 -16.48 -41.72 61.75
N THR A 776 -15.40 -41.53 62.51
CA THR A 776 -14.03 -41.24 62.04
C THR A 776 -13.26 -42.47 61.53
N GLY A 777 -13.89 -43.63 61.38
CA GLY A 777 -13.31 -44.82 60.75
C GLY A 777 -12.34 -45.63 61.60
N TYR A 778 -12.23 -45.39 62.91
CA TYR A 778 -11.37 -46.17 63.79
C TYR A 778 -12.08 -47.41 64.33
N PRO A 779 -11.46 -48.62 64.27
CA PRO A 779 -12.06 -49.81 64.86
C PRO A 779 -12.17 -49.75 66.39
N ARG A 780 -13.20 -50.41 66.91
CA ARG A 780 -13.59 -50.53 68.31
C ARG A 780 -13.97 -51.98 68.61
N LEU A 781 -13.46 -52.50 69.72
CA LEU A 781 -13.81 -53.82 70.23
C LEU A 781 -15.12 -53.71 71.02
N VAL A 782 -16.15 -54.48 70.69
CA VAL A 782 -17.40 -54.53 71.48
C VAL A 782 -17.31 -55.63 72.53
N THR A 783 -17.57 -55.27 73.78
CA THR A 783 -17.48 -56.16 74.96
C THR A 783 -18.88 -56.39 75.59
N ASP A 784 -18.92 -56.95 76.80
CA ASP A 784 -20.08 -56.93 77.69
C ASP A 784 -20.32 -55.55 78.36
N LYS A 785 -19.30 -54.68 78.40
CA LYS A 785 -19.28 -53.44 79.20
C LYS A 785 -19.09 -52.16 78.38
N GLY A 786 -19.28 -52.24 77.07
CA GLY A 786 -19.10 -51.13 76.12
C GLY A 786 -17.94 -51.37 75.14
N TYR A 787 -17.30 -50.29 74.73
CA TYR A 787 -16.31 -50.27 73.65
C TYR A 787 -14.88 -50.18 74.20
N VAL A 788 -13.92 -50.85 73.57
CA VAL A 788 -12.48 -50.78 73.90
C VAL A 788 -11.68 -50.46 72.64
N SER A 789 -10.52 -49.80 72.78
CA SER A 789 -9.69 -49.43 71.64
C SER A 789 -9.07 -50.67 71.00
N ALA A 790 -9.26 -50.84 69.69
CA ALA A 790 -8.74 -51.99 68.94
C ALA A 790 -7.25 -51.85 68.53
N ASN A 791 -6.57 -50.76 68.90
CA ASN A 791 -5.18 -50.53 68.48
C ASN A 791 -4.22 -51.54 69.14
N LYS A 792 -3.36 -52.18 68.32
CA LYS A 792 -2.41 -53.24 68.73
C LYS A 792 -1.33 -52.78 69.72
N VAL A 793 -1.19 -51.49 70.00
CA VAL A 793 -0.41 -50.95 71.13
C VAL A 793 -1.07 -51.34 72.46
N TYR A 794 -2.39 -51.22 72.54
CA TYR A 794 -3.19 -51.36 73.77
C TYR A 794 -3.73 -52.78 74.02
N VAL A 795 -3.90 -53.56 72.96
CA VAL A 795 -4.53 -54.90 73.00
C VAL A 795 -3.79 -55.90 72.12
N GLU A 796 -3.82 -57.17 72.50
CA GLU A 796 -3.35 -58.31 71.71
C GLU A 796 -4.41 -59.41 71.60
N ILE A 797 -4.40 -60.15 70.48
CA ILE A 797 -5.24 -61.33 70.29
C ILE A 797 -4.65 -62.47 71.14
N VAL A 798 -5.47 -63.09 71.98
CA VAL A 798 -5.13 -64.36 72.65
C VAL A 798 -5.46 -65.48 71.67
N LYS A 799 -4.44 -66.26 71.30
CA LYS A 799 -4.58 -67.47 70.49
C LYS A 799 -5.19 -68.61 71.30
#